data_AF-A0A7X7DPT4-F1
#
_entry.id   AF-A0A7X7DPT4-F1
#
_cell.length_a   1.000
_cell.length_b   1.000
_cell.length_c   1.000
_cell.angle_alpha   90.00
_cell.angle_beta   90.00
_cell.angle_gamma   90.00
#
_symmetry.space_group_name_H-M   'P 1'
#
loop_
_entity.id
_entity.type
_entity.pdbx_description
1 polymer ?
#
loop_
_entity_poly.entity_id
_entity_poly.type
_entity_poly.pdbx_seq_one_letter_code
_entity_poly.pdbx_strand_id
1 'polypeptide(L)'
;MLATAIPNHENDFKEKKKDSNGTVFTFTETTYGSVSVCELTPSGVSGYYYTDKVTKTGIVLHFTAGYLKGDIAALCKNDNHVSVPFVIARDGTIYKLFDPACWSYHLGAGSKGGNETCSKSSIAIEISNIGPLTLNGNNLMTAYNDKYCDKNETQYYQELQTEFRAHKYFATFTSEQYDSLNKLIDELCSKFSIPKELLSKDKRYKVFESDDAAKKFKGISSHINYRDSGKWDIGEAFDWDKIVSATKTTASFPVKVSETVAIDSENIKKYYNHTEKETEGGYFPVGSNTLWHGGLHIFKDEGTDVFACMPGKVIAGRLAEDNALATGPFGHRNFLLLEHTVKEKKCFSLYMHLKDNPLSESDEFVKKVKWLQGAGKKSFKITGNSRNYRSSPDSSIDTNKLGYLNNGDTVEFVEDASPAPWKKVKLSDGNEVFLNCDPRYVEDCTSAGVDKDLLESLKKGDVVKIDKEIQAGDLLWKIGKYGPKDEQKGLVHWEIFSEENLVAGGDESETAIEDKKPEGVSTGYTAAKGIKVRGVTGPAKAKEGQTVTCIVTKIDYSDAPATELDKIKWDISIGSEAAACSTTGYKLEYTIPESSAGKTIKIRPYINSPSDNYCVATSVITGWTCIEDPDDDFNAENEKIVTHFGDLTADGTLTREELKKFFADNPDGKAEKLRSFACKFASEWGVKDLAAAIGELKKKGFNAKEEDYKPYLWWKEATDAGVILPSPNVWHYNPIRFLEVFGTPVAPSQSAPAAQPAQPPVATVGIKKCEGPATVLPGQKIVCKVTEYTKTPTDTDKKKVSWCVKLERTVVKEEKNKGEQFEFTVPETAAGATFTIHPFMNSPSDSVCVKTVVGTYLLFNGAKLTLFDKELKEVKSWKGVSGQPGFQKPENQGIKDKGPIPEGYWYVKQSELQHIADQSFADSMAGKVGRGTWPGGEDRWGKHRVWLSPVSGTDTKGRDGFCINGGKTAGSAGSIDLTGDMNGFADVFEKGKMDLILVVNYSSKKNRILGRLSSQYETGGRGSITVSSGAGDAGGVSYGAYQMTSKPNGGNVTLFVQSAEFPWKSDFVGLVAGTTVFSNKWKEIVTANKDKFVKIEHEYIQLTHYDPLVDKIKRENNIDITEHSDILNDVVWSTAVQHGKSNGVVGIAINKVTVPLGKNKNYDRELIKAIYAERGRKKDDGNLYYFSKNSKDVQDGVSSRFQSELAKALKELENENY
;
A
#
# COMPACT_ATOMS: atom_id res chain seq x y z
N MET A 1 0.04 32.89 20.95
CA MET A 1 1.36 32.66 20.36
C MET A 1 1.09 32.11 18.98
N LEU A 2 1.80 32.58 17.96
CA LEU A 2 1.55 32.12 16.59
C LEU A 2 1.83 30.61 16.46
N ALA A 3 1.01 29.91 15.68
CA ALA A 3 1.15 28.47 15.46
C ALA A 3 2.56 28.08 14.97
N THR A 4 3.17 28.93 14.14
CA THR A 4 4.55 28.79 13.63
C THR A 4 5.64 28.86 14.71
N ALA A 5 5.34 29.44 15.88
CA ALA A 5 6.30 29.61 16.97
C ALA A 5 6.26 28.47 18.00
N ILE A 6 5.27 27.57 17.93
CA ILE A 6 5.12 26.49 18.92
C ILE A 6 6.32 25.55 18.97
N PRO A 7 6.91 25.09 17.85
CA PRO A 7 8.09 24.21 17.91
C PRO A 7 9.25 24.86 18.68
N ASN A 8 9.48 26.16 18.50
CA ASN A 8 10.52 26.88 19.24
C ASN A 8 10.19 26.98 20.73
N HIS A 9 8.92 27.13 21.08
CA HIS A 9 8.48 27.17 22.47
C HIS A 9 8.60 25.81 23.18
N GLU A 10 8.29 24.71 22.50
CA GLU A 10 8.49 23.37 23.03
C GLU A 10 9.99 23.04 23.17
N ASN A 11 10.82 23.46 22.19
CA ASN A 11 12.27 23.32 22.28
C ASN A 11 12.85 24.11 23.47
N ASP A 12 12.36 25.32 23.75
CA ASP A 12 12.76 26.09 24.93
C ASP A 12 12.50 25.33 26.24
N PHE A 13 11.36 24.64 26.35
CA PHE A 13 11.05 23.79 27.51
C PHE A 13 12.04 22.63 27.65
N LYS A 14 12.34 21.94 26.54
CA LYS A 14 13.31 20.82 26.51
C LYS A 14 14.72 21.24 26.86
N GLU A 15 15.18 22.36 26.32
CA GLU A 15 16.53 22.88 26.54
C GLU A 15 16.72 23.41 27.95
N LYS A 16 15.76 24.21 28.44
CA LYS A 16 15.87 24.85 29.76
C LYS A 16 15.40 23.96 30.89
N LYS A 17 14.69 22.86 30.58
CA LYS A 17 14.08 21.92 31.55
C LYS A 17 13.26 22.64 32.62
N LYS A 18 12.57 23.70 32.22
CA LYS A 18 11.93 24.66 33.13
C LYS A 18 10.55 25.02 32.60
N ASP A 19 9.52 24.89 33.42
CA ASP A 19 8.13 25.21 33.05
C ASP A 19 7.85 26.73 33.05
N SER A 20 6.58 27.14 32.87
CA SER A 20 6.19 28.56 32.84
C SER A 20 6.19 29.24 34.21
N ASN A 21 6.05 28.48 35.31
CA ASN A 21 6.14 28.99 36.69
C ASN A 21 7.60 29.05 37.18
N GLY A 22 8.50 28.46 36.41
CA GLY A 22 9.92 28.41 36.69
C GLY A 22 10.38 27.20 37.50
N THR A 23 9.52 26.20 37.66
CA THR A 23 9.90 24.90 38.23
C THR A 23 10.91 24.24 37.31
N VAL A 24 12.03 23.79 37.86
CA VAL A 24 13.05 23.05 37.12
C VAL A 24 12.78 21.56 37.26
N PHE A 25 12.92 20.82 36.17
CA PHE A 25 12.67 19.38 36.13
C PHE A 25 13.94 18.62 35.79
N THR A 26 14.09 17.45 36.39
CA THR A 26 15.00 16.43 35.88
C THR A 26 14.27 15.64 34.81
N PHE A 27 14.88 15.56 33.64
CA PHE A 27 14.40 14.78 32.50
C PHE A 27 15.17 13.47 32.48
N THR A 28 14.45 12.35 32.55
CA THR A 28 15.02 11.01 32.47
C THR A 28 14.40 10.29 31.29
N GLU A 29 15.16 10.20 30.20
CA GLU A 29 14.77 9.39 29.04
C GLU A 29 14.76 7.92 29.44
N THR A 30 13.62 7.25 29.24
CA THR A 30 13.41 5.86 29.60
C THR A 30 12.39 5.23 28.66
N THR A 31 11.98 4.00 28.97
CA THR A 31 10.88 3.32 28.30
C THR A 31 9.80 2.98 29.30
N TYR A 32 8.55 3.14 28.89
CA TYR A 32 7.41 2.56 29.56
C TYR A 32 6.96 1.36 28.73
N GLY A 33 7.42 0.17 29.13
CA GLY A 33 7.30 -1.03 28.29
C GLY A 33 8.05 -0.86 26.96
N SER A 34 7.34 -0.92 25.84
CA SER A 34 7.91 -0.71 24.49
C SER A 34 7.96 0.77 24.05
N VAL A 35 7.38 1.68 24.83
CA VAL A 35 7.17 3.08 24.43
C VAL A 35 8.25 3.97 25.02
N SER A 36 8.97 4.73 24.19
CA SER A 36 9.91 5.74 24.68
C SER A 36 9.17 6.88 25.40
N VAL A 37 9.60 7.19 26.63
CA VAL A 37 9.03 8.27 27.43
C VAL A 37 10.12 9.08 28.12
N CYS A 38 9.86 10.35 28.35
CA CYS A 38 10.69 11.22 29.18
C CYS A 38 10.03 11.38 30.55
N GLU A 39 10.61 10.77 31.59
CA GLU A 39 10.14 10.96 32.96
C GLU A 39 10.53 12.34 33.48
N LEU A 40 9.54 13.09 33.97
CA LEU A 40 9.73 14.44 34.51
C LEU A 40 9.64 14.38 36.04
N THR A 41 10.75 14.72 36.70
CA THR A 41 10.79 14.87 38.16
C THR A 41 10.94 16.35 38.52
N PRO A 42 9.90 17.02 39.06
CA PRO A 42 10.00 18.42 39.45
C PRO A 42 10.90 18.60 40.69
N SER A 43 11.67 19.69 40.70
CA SER A 43 12.43 20.11 41.88
C SER A 43 11.55 20.88 42.85
N GLY A 44 11.44 20.41 44.08
CA GLY A 44 10.75 21.12 45.17
C GLY A 44 9.22 21.16 45.05
N VAL A 45 8.63 20.31 44.21
CA VAL A 45 7.17 20.20 44.05
C VAL A 45 6.72 18.75 44.26
N SER A 46 5.65 18.57 45.01
CA SER A 46 5.03 17.27 45.29
C SER A 46 3.51 17.40 45.47
N GLY A 47 2.79 16.31 45.76
CA GLY A 47 1.35 16.37 46.06
C GLY A 47 0.45 16.77 44.88
N TYR A 48 0.94 16.69 43.63
CA TYR A 48 0.10 16.91 42.44
C TYR A 48 -0.67 15.64 42.01
N TYR A 49 -0.40 14.50 42.66
CA TYR A 49 -1.12 13.23 42.51
C TYR A 49 -1.05 12.45 43.84
N TYR A 50 -1.90 11.44 43.99
CA TYR A 50 -1.89 10.51 45.13
C TYR A 50 -1.01 9.30 44.82
N THR A 51 -0.16 8.89 45.75
CA THR A 51 0.78 7.77 45.58
C THR A 51 0.14 6.39 45.76
N ASP A 52 -1.12 6.33 46.20
CA ASP A 52 -1.88 5.08 46.32
C ASP A 52 -2.05 4.43 44.95
N LYS A 53 -1.68 3.15 44.85
CA LYS A 53 -1.88 2.37 43.63
C LYS A 53 -3.27 1.75 43.62
N VAL A 54 -3.97 1.89 42.49
CA VAL A 54 -5.35 1.45 42.31
C VAL A 54 -5.51 0.68 41.00
N THR A 55 -6.44 -0.27 40.96
CA THR A 55 -6.76 -1.03 39.75
C THR A 55 -7.34 -0.11 38.68
N LYS A 56 -6.85 -0.27 37.45
CA LYS A 56 -7.28 0.52 36.30
C LYS A 56 -8.12 -0.32 35.35
N THR A 57 -9.25 0.22 34.92
CA THR A 57 -10.20 -0.45 34.02
C THR A 57 -10.49 0.37 32.77
N GLY A 58 -9.96 1.59 32.67
CA GLY A 58 -10.17 2.45 31.51
C GLY A 58 -9.08 3.50 31.29
N ILE A 59 -9.12 4.10 30.10
CA ILE A 59 -8.29 5.25 29.71
C ILE A 59 -9.24 6.41 29.41
N VAL A 60 -8.87 7.61 29.87
CA VAL A 60 -9.61 8.84 29.57
C VAL A 60 -8.68 9.79 28.83
N LEU A 61 -9.09 10.19 27.63
CA LEU A 61 -8.35 11.13 26.80
C LEU A 61 -8.74 12.58 27.10
N HIS A 62 -7.72 13.44 27.16
CA HIS A 62 -7.80 14.86 27.48
C HIS A 62 -6.96 15.69 26.50
N PHE A 63 -7.23 17.00 26.43
CA PHE A 63 -6.30 17.98 25.87
C PHE A 63 -6.24 19.24 26.73
N THR A 64 -5.11 19.95 26.65
CA THR A 64 -4.75 20.99 27.62
C THR A 64 -5.42 22.35 27.43
N ALA A 65 -5.84 22.67 26.21
CA ALA A 65 -6.26 24.00 25.77
C ALA A 65 -5.15 25.06 26.00
N GLY A 66 -3.89 24.64 25.82
CA GLY A 66 -2.71 25.40 26.23
C GLY A 66 -1.46 25.09 25.41
N TYR A 67 -0.31 25.32 26.03
CA TYR A 67 1.01 25.12 25.45
C TYR A 67 1.85 24.32 26.44
N LEU A 68 2.63 23.35 25.94
CA LEU A 68 3.36 22.36 26.74
C LEU A 68 3.99 22.91 28.03
N LYS A 69 4.71 24.02 27.95
CA LYS A 69 5.40 24.63 29.09
C LYS A 69 4.44 25.08 30.21
N GLY A 70 3.27 25.62 29.84
CA GLY A 70 2.20 25.96 30.76
C GLY A 70 1.40 24.74 31.23
N ASP A 71 1.21 23.78 30.34
CA ASP A 71 0.50 22.53 30.62
C ASP A 71 1.20 21.75 31.74
N ILE A 72 2.52 21.57 31.63
CA ILE A 72 3.35 20.92 32.65
C ILE A 72 3.29 21.69 33.97
N ALA A 73 3.32 23.03 33.94
CA ALA A 73 3.24 23.85 35.14
C ALA A 73 1.90 23.69 35.87
N ALA A 74 0.80 23.55 35.14
CA ALA A 74 -0.53 23.32 35.70
C ALA A 74 -0.67 21.92 36.30
N LEU A 75 -0.14 20.91 35.60
CA LEU A 75 -0.23 19.49 35.99
C LEU A 75 0.77 19.10 37.07
N CYS A 76 1.83 19.87 37.29
CA CYS A 76 2.83 19.66 38.35
C CYS A 76 2.73 20.75 39.43
N LYS A 77 1.53 21.22 39.77
CA LYS A 77 1.34 22.24 40.80
C LYS A 77 1.38 21.63 42.20
N ASN A 78 2.19 22.20 43.10
CA ASN A 78 2.37 21.69 44.46
C ASN A 78 1.04 21.54 45.22
N ASP A 79 0.85 20.38 45.84
CA ASP A 79 -0.31 19.96 46.65
C ASP A 79 -1.68 20.06 45.96
N ASN A 80 -1.71 20.17 44.63
CA ASN A 80 -2.95 20.39 43.87
C ASN A 80 -3.79 19.12 43.65
N HIS A 81 -3.18 17.93 43.68
CA HIS A 81 -3.82 16.62 43.46
C HIS A 81 -4.68 16.49 42.18
N VAL A 82 -4.47 17.38 41.20
CA VAL A 82 -5.11 17.38 39.88
C VAL A 82 -3.98 17.38 38.86
N SER A 83 -3.81 16.23 38.20
CA SER A 83 -2.72 15.98 37.26
C SER A 83 -3.08 14.80 36.36
N VAL A 84 -2.17 14.41 35.46
CA VAL A 84 -2.29 13.26 34.57
C VAL A 84 -0.94 12.51 34.51
N PRO A 85 -0.91 11.18 34.38
CA PRO A 85 0.35 10.45 34.34
C PRO A 85 1.15 10.70 33.07
N PHE A 86 0.50 11.00 31.93
CA PHE A 86 1.17 11.21 30.64
C PHE A 86 0.69 12.48 29.92
N VAL A 87 1.65 13.23 29.36
CA VAL A 87 1.41 14.37 28.47
C VAL A 87 2.11 14.14 27.13
N ILE A 88 1.41 14.32 26.01
CA ILE A 88 1.96 14.17 24.65
C ILE A 88 2.14 15.54 24.00
N ALA A 89 3.39 15.93 23.72
CA ALA A 89 3.73 17.18 23.03
C ALA A 89 3.38 17.14 21.53
N ARG A 90 3.44 18.30 20.84
CA ARG A 90 3.08 18.35 19.41
C ARG A 90 4.01 17.56 18.51
N ASP A 91 5.26 17.34 18.89
CA ASP A 91 6.18 16.51 18.14
C ASP A 91 6.12 15.01 18.50
N GLY A 92 5.13 14.60 19.30
CA GLY A 92 4.94 13.22 19.72
C GLY A 92 5.74 12.81 20.96
N THR A 93 6.58 13.68 21.53
CA THR A 93 7.31 13.35 22.79
C THR A 93 6.31 13.05 23.91
N ILE A 94 6.43 11.87 24.54
CA ILE A 94 5.59 11.47 25.68
C ILE A 94 6.34 11.81 26.98
N TYR A 95 5.77 12.69 27.78
CA TYR A 95 6.25 13.00 29.12
C TYR A 95 5.47 12.23 30.17
N LYS A 96 6.17 11.50 31.05
CA LYS A 96 5.57 10.80 32.18
C LYS A 96 5.76 11.61 33.45
N LEU A 97 4.66 12.02 34.09
CA LEU A 97 4.68 12.87 35.29
C LEU A 97 4.66 12.06 36.60
N PHE A 98 4.04 10.88 36.58
CA PHE A 98 4.00 9.92 37.69
C PHE A 98 3.63 8.51 37.21
N ASP A 99 3.69 7.51 38.11
CA ASP A 99 3.32 6.12 37.80
C ASP A 99 1.82 6.01 37.49
N PRO A 100 1.39 5.50 36.31
CA PRO A 100 -0.03 5.41 35.96
C PRO A 100 -0.84 4.42 36.82
N ALA A 101 -0.21 3.60 37.67
CA ALA A 101 -0.92 2.85 38.71
C ALA A 101 -1.47 3.76 39.83
N CYS A 102 -0.86 4.93 40.02
CA CYS A 102 -1.31 5.98 40.93
C CYS A 102 -2.52 6.73 40.35
N TRP A 103 -3.03 7.73 41.06
CA TRP A 103 -4.21 8.49 40.60
C TRP A 103 -4.21 9.95 41.05
N SER A 104 -5.05 10.74 40.40
CA SER A 104 -5.24 12.18 40.62
C SER A 104 -6.67 12.55 40.22
N TYR A 105 -7.18 13.70 40.63
CA TYR A 105 -8.53 14.17 40.33
C TYR A 105 -8.68 14.76 38.90
N HIS A 106 -8.30 14.00 37.88
CA HIS A 106 -8.19 14.48 36.50
C HIS A 106 -9.54 14.82 35.81
N LEU A 107 -10.67 14.25 36.26
CA LEU A 107 -11.99 14.53 35.68
C LEU A 107 -12.63 15.81 36.23
N GLY A 108 -12.18 16.25 37.41
CA GLY A 108 -12.70 17.44 38.10
C GLY A 108 -14.08 17.24 38.75
N ALA A 109 -14.48 18.20 39.59
CA ALA A 109 -15.74 18.17 40.32
C ALA A 109 -16.96 18.09 39.37
N GLY A 110 -18.05 17.45 39.79
CA GLY A 110 -19.28 17.34 38.98
C GLY A 110 -19.24 16.31 37.84
N SER A 111 -18.22 15.42 37.85
CA SER A 111 -18.12 14.33 36.88
C SER A 111 -19.14 13.21 37.15
N LYS A 112 -19.76 12.69 36.09
CA LYS A 112 -20.63 11.51 36.17
C LYS A 112 -19.89 10.32 36.76
N GLY A 113 -20.56 9.57 37.62
CA GLY A 113 -19.96 8.47 38.38
C GLY A 113 -19.06 8.91 39.54
N GLY A 114 -18.84 10.21 39.71
CA GLY A 114 -18.00 10.79 40.77
C GLY A 114 -16.54 10.92 40.37
N ASN A 115 -15.95 12.09 40.62
CA ASN A 115 -14.55 12.40 40.27
C ASN A 115 -13.57 11.40 40.90
N GLU A 116 -13.67 11.15 42.21
CA GLU A 116 -12.75 10.24 42.91
C GLU A 116 -12.82 8.81 42.35
N THR A 117 -14.03 8.26 42.25
CA THR A 117 -14.25 6.88 41.83
C THR A 117 -13.78 6.65 40.40
N CYS A 118 -14.26 7.48 39.46
CA CYS A 118 -13.92 7.33 38.05
C CYS A 118 -12.42 7.62 37.81
N SER A 119 -11.86 8.67 38.41
CA SER A 119 -10.43 8.97 38.26
C SER A 119 -9.50 7.93 38.88
N LYS A 120 -9.91 7.26 39.97
CA LYS A 120 -9.18 6.10 40.49
C LYS A 120 -9.17 4.96 39.46
N SER A 121 -10.32 4.67 38.84
CA SER A 121 -10.45 3.57 37.88
C SER A 121 -9.86 3.82 36.49
N SER A 122 -9.51 5.06 36.15
CA SER A 122 -8.96 5.40 34.83
C SER A 122 -7.51 5.88 34.85
N ILE A 123 -6.86 5.77 33.69
CA ILE A 123 -5.58 6.40 33.38
C ILE A 123 -5.85 7.57 32.45
N ALA A 124 -5.43 8.77 32.84
CA ALA A 124 -5.59 9.96 32.03
C ALA A 124 -4.40 10.16 31.08
N ILE A 125 -4.67 10.52 29.83
CA ILE A 125 -3.64 10.94 28.88
C ILE A 125 -4.01 12.33 28.38
N GLU A 126 -3.07 13.25 28.52
CA GLU A 126 -3.25 14.64 28.12
C GLU A 126 -2.48 14.93 26.83
N ILE A 127 -3.16 15.46 25.82
CA ILE A 127 -2.53 15.85 24.56
C ILE A 127 -2.34 17.36 24.56
N SER A 128 -1.10 17.84 24.45
CA SER A 128 -0.82 19.28 24.42
C SER A 128 -1.38 19.89 23.14
N ASN A 129 -2.46 20.65 23.27
CA ASN A 129 -3.19 21.23 22.15
C ASN A 129 -3.91 22.51 22.59
N ILE A 130 -3.93 23.50 21.70
CA ILE A 130 -4.52 24.82 21.95
C ILE A 130 -6.05 24.74 22.07
N GLY A 131 -6.68 23.71 21.49
CA GLY A 131 -8.10 23.46 21.63
C GLY A 131 -8.97 24.42 20.79
N PRO A 132 -10.13 24.87 21.31
CA PRO A 132 -11.05 25.72 20.55
C PRO A 132 -10.46 27.11 20.26
N LEU A 133 -10.80 27.64 19.08
CA LEU A 133 -10.39 28.94 18.57
C LEU A 133 -11.61 29.82 18.29
N THR A 134 -11.49 31.11 18.55
CA THR A 134 -12.54 32.11 18.26
C THR A 134 -12.13 32.98 17.08
N LEU A 135 -13.02 33.15 16.10
CA LEU A 135 -12.76 34.02 14.96
C LEU A 135 -12.99 35.50 15.33
N ASN A 136 -11.97 36.33 15.16
CA ASN A 136 -12.05 37.78 15.31
C ASN A 136 -11.46 38.48 14.07
N GLY A 137 -12.33 38.98 13.20
CA GLY A 137 -11.95 39.49 11.88
C GLY A 137 -11.36 38.36 11.02
N ASN A 138 -10.11 38.52 10.59
CA ASN A 138 -9.37 37.48 9.86
C ASN A 138 -8.52 36.57 10.78
N ASN A 139 -8.46 36.85 12.08
CA ASN A 139 -7.59 36.15 13.01
C ASN A 139 -8.37 35.07 13.76
N LEU A 140 -7.78 33.88 13.88
CA LEU A 140 -8.21 32.88 14.84
C LEU A 140 -7.45 33.10 16.14
N MET A 141 -8.20 33.26 17.22
CA MET A 141 -7.72 33.62 18.55
C MET A 141 -7.80 32.41 19.47
N THR A 142 -6.82 32.23 20.36
CA THR A 142 -6.87 31.18 21.40
C THR A 142 -7.87 31.53 22.50
N ALA A 143 -8.08 30.61 23.45
CA ALA A 143 -8.83 30.89 24.68
C ALA A 143 -8.24 32.04 25.54
N TYR A 144 -6.98 32.42 25.32
CA TYR A 144 -6.31 33.54 25.98
C TYR A 144 -6.42 34.86 25.21
N ASN A 145 -7.23 34.90 24.14
CA ASN A 145 -7.47 36.07 23.30
C ASN A 145 -6.22 36.63 22.60
N ASP A 146 -5.24 35.79 22.31
CA ASP A 146 -4.08 36.11 21.49
C ASP A 146 -4.15 35.42 20.12
N LYS A 147 -3.53 36.04 19.10
CA LYS A 147 -3.57 35.53 17.72
C LYS A 147 -2.82 34.20 17.63
N TYR A 148 -3.50 33.19 17.10
CA TYR A 148 -2.96 31.86 16.82
C TYR A 148 -2.52 31.74 15.36
N CYS A 149 -3.43 32.02 14.43
CA CYS A 149 -3.16 32.03 12.98
C CYS A 149 -4.17 32.92 12.25
N ASP A 150 -3.94 33.18 10.97
CA ASP A 150 -4.94 33.75 10.08
C ASP A 150 -5.93 32.68 9.60
N LYS A 151 -7.16 33.09 9.26
CA LYS A 151 -8.21 32.20 8.75
C LYS A 151 -7.80 31.46 7.47
N ASN A 152 -6.87 32.00 6.69
CA ASN A 152 -6.39 31.37 5.47
C ASN A 152 -5.34 30.28 5.72
N GLU A 153 -4.78 30.19 6.93
CA GLU A 153 -3.76 29.20 7.32
C GLU A 153 -4.42 27.90 7.82
N THR A 154 -5.18 27.28 6.92
CA THR A 154 -6.01 26.09 7.20
C THR A 154 -5.23 24.85 7.66
N GLN A 155 -3.90 24.84 7.53
CA GLN A 155 -3.07 23.75 8.08
C GLN A 155 -3.00 23.73 9.62
N TYR A 156 -3.28 24.85 10.29
CA TYR A 156 -3.14 24.96 11.75
C TYR A 156 -4.44 24.74 12.53
N TYR A 157 -5.58 24.72 11.85
CA TYR A 157 -6.89 24.58 12.47
C TYR A 157 -7.87 23.79 11.61
N GLN A 158 -8.89 23.22 12.24
CA GLN A 158 -10.03 22.58 11.61
C GLN A 158 -11.30 23.40 11.88
N GLU A 159 -12.10 23.60 10.84
CA GLU A 159 -13.45 24.18 10.94
C GLU A 159 -14.49 23.05 10.98
N LEU A 160 -15.30 23.01 12.03
CA LEU A 160 -16.41 22.08 12.16
C LEU A 160 -17.63 22.57 11.37
N GLN A 161 -18.39 21.62 10.82
CA GLN A 161 -19.65 21.91 10.12
C GLN A 161 -20.72 22.40 11.09
N THR A 162 -20.81 21.76 12.26
CA THR A 162 -21.69 22.15 13.37
C THR A 162 -20.83 22.57 14.54
N GLU A 163 -21.26 23.61 15.27
CA GLU A 163 -20.55 24.02 16.48
C GLU A 163 -20.57 22.89 17.51
N PHE A 164 -19.39 22.51 17.98
CA PHE A 164 -19.25 21.59 19.09
C PHE A 164 -19.03 22.42 20.36
N ARG A 165 -20.01 22.37 21.28
CA ARG A 165 -20.01 23.15 22.54
C ARG A 165 -19.74 24.65 22.32
N ALA A 166 -20.48 25.25 21.38
CA ALA A 166 -20.39 26.68 20.99
C ALA A 166 -19.06 27.11 20.35
N HIS A 167 -18.25 26.15 19.89
CA HIS A 167 -17.03 26.43 19.15
C HIS A 167 -17.05 25.76 17.77
N LYS A 168 -16.63 26.53 16.76
CA LYS A 168 -16.56 26.07 15.37
C LYS A 168 -15.14 25.74 14.92
N TYR A 169 -14.14 26.45 15.43
CA TYR A 169 -12.75 26.32 15.00
C TYR A 169 -11.94 25.65 16.11
N PHE A 170 -11.06 24.72 15.76
CA PHE A 170 -10.19 24.01 16.70
C PHE A 170 -8.77 23.90 16.14
N ALA A 171 -7.74 23.98 16.98
CA ALA A 171 -6.37 23.73 16.56
C ALA A 171 -6.17 22.26 16.14
N THR A 172 -5.38 22.02 15.09
CA THR A 172 -5.12 20.66 14.59
C THR A 172 -4.23 19.85 15.54
N PHE A 173 -4.47 18.53 15.59
CA PHE A 173 -3.56 17.55 16.16
C PHE A 173 -2.55 17.08 15.10
N THR A 174 -1.31 16.82 15.50
CA THR A 174 -0.24 16.36 14.59
C THR A 174 -0.28 14.84 14.39
N SER A 175 0.33 14.34 13.32
CA SER A 175 0.43 12.90 13.09
C SER A 175 1.27 12.21 14.16
N GLU A 176 2.33 12.86 14.62
CA GLU A 176 3.24 12.39 15.66
C GLU A 176 2.52 12.22 17.01
N GLN A 177 1.55 13.09 17.30
CA GLN A 177 0.68 12.96 18.47
C GLN A 177 -0.20 11.70 18.38
N TYR A 178 -0.83 11.45 17.23
CA TYR A 178 -1.65 10.24 17.03
C TYR A 178 -0.82 8.96 17.12
N ASP A 179 0.37 8.94 16.50
CA ASP A 179 1.25 7.77 16.52
C ASP A 179 1.71 7.42 17.94
N SER A 180 2.08 8.45 18.72
CA SER A 180 2.54 8.30 20.10
C SER A 180 1.40 7.91 21.03
N LEU A 181 0.21 8.48 20.81
CA LEU A 181 -1.01 8.11 21.54
C LEU A 181 -1.39 6.65 21.31
N ASN A 182 -1.40 6.17 20.07
CA ASN A 182 -1.72 4.78 19.75
C ASN A 182 -0.77 3.81 20.45
N LYS A 183 0.55 4.05 20.38
CA LYS A 183 1.55 3.22 21.06
C LYS A 183 1.36 3.21 22.58
N LEU A 184 1.06 4.37 23.16
CA LEU A 184 0.84 4.49 24.60
C LEU A 184 -0.45 3.79 25.04
N ILE A 185 -1.55 3.92 24.28
CA ILE A 185 -2.81 3.21 24.53
C ILE A 185 -2.57 1.69 24.51
N ASP A 186 -1.82 1.18 23.53
CA ASP A 186 -1.54 -0.25 23.38
C ASP A 186 -0.80 -0.80 24.59
N GLU A 187 0.25 -0.09 25.01
CA GLU A 187 1.05 -0.46 26.18
C GLU A 187 0.23 -0.41 27.46
N LEU A 188 -0.61 0.62 27.65
CA LEU A 188 -1.47 0.75 28.83
C LEU A 188 -2.57 -0.30 28.86
N CYS A 189 -3.19 -0.59 27.72
CA CYS A 189 -4.21 -1.64 27.61
C CYS A 189 -3.62 -3.00 27.93
N SER A 190 -2.45 -3.31 27.37
CA SER A 190 -1.71 -4.55 27.66
C SER A 190 -1.35 -4.65 29.15
N LYS A 191 -0.67 -3.63 29.68
CA LYS A 191 -0.10 -3.66 31.04
C LYS A 191 -1.14 -3.68 32.15
N PHE A 192 -2.27 -3.00 31.97
CA PHE A 192 -3.34 -2.93 32.97
C PHE A 192 -4.53 -3.82 32.63
N SER A 193 -4.45 -4.62 31.56
CA SER A 193 -5.56 -5.44 31.06
C SER A 193 -6.84 -4.63 30.85
N ILE A 194 -6.69 -3.40 30.33
CA ILE A 194 -7.82 -2.53 30.00
C ILE A 194 -8.36 -2.96 28.63
N PRO A 195 -9.68 -3.17 28.47
CA PRO A 195 -10.26 -3.44 27.17
C PRO A 195 -9.91 -2.32 26.18
N LYS A 196 -9.36 -2.68 25.03
CA LYS A 196 -9.00 -1.72 23.96
C LYS A 196 -10.23 -1.33 23.13
N GLU A 197 -11.32 -1.00 23.83
CA GLU A 197 -12.63 -0.70 23.27
C GLU A 197 -12.91 0.80 23.41
N LEU A 198 -13.23 1.46 22.31
CA LEU A 198 -13.71 2.84 22.31
C LEU A 198 -15.20 2.87 22.57
N LEU A 199 -15.70 3.91 23.25
CA LEU A 199 -17.13 4.21 23.23
C LEU A 199 -17.67 4.22 21.79
N SER A 200 -18.89 3.68 21.61
CA SER A 200 -19.56 3.65 20.32
C SER A 200 -19.69 5.06 19.74
N LYS A 201 -19.64 5.19 18.41
CA LYS A 201 -19.54 6.49 17.73
C LYS A 201 -20.66 7.47 18.12
N ASP A 202 -21.86 6.95 18.38
CA ASP A 202 -23.04 7.70 18.82
C ASP A 202 -22.99 8.17 20.29
N LYS A 203 -22.07 7.62 21.08
CA LYS A 203 -21.85 7.94 22.51
C LYS A 203 -20.59 8.75 22.77
N ARG A 204 -19.60 8.76 21.87
CA ARG A 204 -18.31 9.47 22.03
C ARG A 204 -18.46 10.93 22.41
N TYR A 205 -19.49 11.61 21.91
CA TYR A 205 -19.72 13.03 22.14
C TYR A 205 -20.78 13.34 23.20
N LYS A 206 -21.28 12.31 23.87
CA LYS A 206 -22.34 12.40 24.88
C LYS A 206 -21.79 12.08 26.25
N VAL A 207 -22.37 12.74 27.25
CA VAL A 207 -22.15 12.39 28.65
C VAL A 207 -22.78 11.02 28.92
N PHE A 208 -22.17 10.22 29.79
CA PHE A 208 -22.76 8.98 30.27
C PHE A 208 -24.18 9.23 30.80
N GLU A 209 -25.10 8.35 30.40
CA GLU A 209 -26.53 8.50 30.69
C GLU A 209 -26.84 8.40 32.19
N SER A 210 -25.96 7.75 32.97
CA SER A 210 -26.06 7.65 34.43
C SER A 210 -24.69 7.51 35.09
N ASP A 211 -24.65 7.74 36.41
CA ASP A 211 -23.45 7.53 37.23
C ASP A 211 -23.00 6.07 37.23
N ASP A 212 -23.95 5.14 37.21
CA ASP A 212 -23.66 3.70 37.16
C ASP A 212 -23.05 3.29 35.82
N ALA A 213 -23.52 3.87 34.71
CA ALA A 213 -22.94 3.64 33.39
C ALA A 213 -21.47 4.11 33.35
N ALA A 214 -21.19 5.30 33.91
CA ALA A 214 -19.83 5.82 33.99
C ALA A 214 -18.91 4.92 34.84
N LYS A 215 -19.38 4.44 36.00
CA LYS A 215 -18.59 3.56 36.90
C LYS A 215 -18.34 2.17 36.33
N LYS A 216 -19.28 1.64 35.53
CA LYS A 216 -19.22 0.28 34.96
C LYS A 216 -18.45 0.21 33.64
N PHE A 217 -18.29 1.35 32.95
CA PHE A 217 -17.60 1.38 31.67
C PHE A 217 -16.13 0.95 31.82
N LYS A 218 -15.68 0.11 30.90
CA LYS A 218 -14.29 -0.34 30.79
C LYS A 218 -13.81 -0.08 29.38
N GLY A 219 -12.59 0.44 29.27
CA GLY A 219 -11.98 0.80 28.01
C GLY A 219 -11.73 2.30 27.85
N ILE A 220 -11.81 2.80 26.62
CA ILE A 220 -11.29 4.11 26.24
C ILE A 220 -12.46 5.09 26.05
N SER A 221 -12.41 6.19 26.81
CA SER A 221 -13.38 7.28 26.81
C SER A 221 -12.66 8.64 26.78
N SER A 222 -13.40 9.74 26.73
CA SER A 222 -12.85 11.08 26.84
C SER A 222 -13.50 11.89 27.96
N HIS A 223 -12.86 13.00 28.29
CA HIS A 223 -13.30 13.89 29.36
C HIS A 223 -14.76 14.36 29.22
N ILE A 224 -15.21 14.59 27.99
CA ILE A 224 -16.59 15.02 27.69
C ILE A 224 -17.64 13.96 28.03
N ASN A 225 -17.27 12.68 28.14
CA ASN A 225 -18.22 11.64 28.55
C ASN A 225 -18.59 11.73 30.04
N TYR A 226 -17.79 12.42 30.84
CA TYR A 226 -18.03 12.60 32.27
C TYR A 226 -18.60 13.98 32.61
N ARG A 227 -18.45 14.97 31.73
CA ARG A 227 -18.71 16.39 32.00
C ARG A 227 -19.60 17.01 30.92
N ASP A 228 -20.81 17.44 31.30
CA ASP A 228 -21.80 18.05 30.40
C ASP A 228 -21.47 19.47 29.93
N SER A 229 -20.63 20.18 30.69
CA SER A 229 -20.36 21.60 30.49
C SER A 229 -18.93 21.98 30.90
N GLY A 230 -18.43 23.09 30.34
CA GLY A 230 -17.12 23.68 30.68
C GLY A 230 -15.90 22.85 30.30
N LYS A 231 -16.08 21.84 29.43
CA LYS A 231 -15.03 20.99 28.86
C LYS A 231 -15.23 20.89 27.37
N TRP A 232 -14.16 20.93 26.59
CA TRP A 232 -14.22 20.85 25.12
C TRP A 232 -13.46 19.63 24.60
N ASP A 233 -12.82 18.87 25.51
CA ASP A 233 -11.69 18.03 25.20
C ASP A 233 -12.01 16.57 24.85
N ILE A 234 -11.44 16.25 23.68
CA ILE A 234 -11.68 15.18 22.70
C ILE A 234 -13.15 15.11 22.23
N GLY A 235 -13.49 16.05 21.33
CA GLY A 235 -14.78 16.15 20.63
C GLY A 235 -14.68 15.88 19.12
N GLU A 236 -15.56 16.51 18.33
CA GLU A 236 -15.66 16.26 16.87
C GLU A 236 -14.44 16.68 16.05
N ALA A 237 -13.61 17.59 16.56
CA ALA A 237 -12.36 18.01 15.91
C ALA A 237 -11.21 17.00 16.07
N PHE A 238 -11.39 15.96 16.89
CA PHE A 238 -10.42 14.89 17.04
C PHE A 238 -10.75 13.77 16.05
N ASP A 239 -9.73 13.31 15.31
CA ASP A 239 -9.88 12.25 14.32
C ASP A 239 -9.86 10.90 15.01
N TRP A 240 -11.05 10.46 15.46
CA TRP A 240 -11.19 9.17 16.12
C TRP A 240 -10.80 8.01 15.20
N ASP A 241 -10.88 8.15 13.87
CA ASP A 241 -10.55 7.05 12.95
C ASP A 241 -9.04 6.73 12.96
N LYS A 242 -8.20 7.73 13.24
CA LYS A 242 -6.75 7.54 13.46
C LYS A 242 -6.40 6.78 14.74
N ILE A 243 -7.36 6.61 15.65
CA ILE A 243 -7.24 5.73 16.81
C ILE A 243 -8.20 4.53 16.75
N VAL A 244 -8.98 4.35 15.68
CA VAL A 244 -9.90 3.20 15.47
C VAL A 244 -9.17 1.95 14.97
N SER A 245 -7.93 2.08 14.46
CA SER A 245 -7.03 0.94 14.23
C SER A 245 -6.74 0.13 15.51
N ALA A 246 -7.12 0.67 16.68
CA ALA A 246 -7.12 0.01 17.96
C ALA A 246 -8.31 -0.95 18.22
N THR A 247 -9.34 -0.97 17.36
CA THR A 247 -10.57 -1.79 17.55
C THR A 247 -10.73 -2.94 16.55
N LYS A 248 -9.71 -3.19 15.74
CA LYS A 248 -9.60 -4.43 14.98
C LYS A 248 -8.80 -5.45 15.83
N THR A 249 -9.21 -6.72 15.79
CA THR A 249 -8.52 -7.79 16.53
C THR A 249 -7.12 -7.97 15.95
N THR A 250 -6.07 -7.96 16.77
CA THR A 250 -4.72 -8.30 16.32
C THR A 250 -4.73 -9.70 15.71
N ALA A 251 -4.11 -9.90 14.56
CA ALA A 251 -4.18 -11.12 13.80
C ALA A 251 -2.81 -11.51 13.25
N SER A 252 -2.59 -12.82 13.14
CA SER A 252 -1.36 -13.41 12.68
C SER A 252 -1.65 -14.64 11.82
N PHE A 253 -0.79 -14.92 10.87
CA PHE A 253 -0.85 -16.17 10.14
C PHE A 253 -0.35 -17.33 11.01
N PRO A 254 -0.92 -18.54 10.87
CA PRO A 254 -0.64 -19.66 11.78
C PRO A 254 0.76 -20.26 11.56
N VAL A 255 1.39 -20.01 10.41
CA VAL A 255 2.70 -20.59 10.03
C VAL A 255 3.55 -19.53 9.32
N LYS A 256 4.87 -19.67 9.37
CA LYS A 256 5.78 -18.82 8.58
C LYS A 256 5.87 -19.35 7.13
N VAL A 257 4.98 -18.87 6.26
CA VAL A 257 5.13 -19.06 4.79
C VAL A 257 6.16 -18.08 4.23
N SER A 258 6.31 -16.90 4.84
CA SER A 258 7.40 -15.93 4.64
C SER A 258 8.26 -15.79 5.89
N GLU A 259 9.19 -14.81 5.91
CA GLU A 259 10.00 -14.50 7.09
C GLU A 259 9.16 -14.05 8.32
N THR A 260 7.89 -13.68 8.11
CA THR A 260 6.99 -13.19 9.17
C THR A 260 5.64 -13.91 9.16
N VAL A 261 4.94 -13.81 10.30
CA VAL A 261 3.54 -14.23 10.48
C VAL A 261 2.56 -13.06 10.43
N ALA A 262 3.00 -11.89 9.92
CA ALA A 262 2.18 -10.69 9.88
C ALA A 262 1.12 -10.76 8.77
N ILE A 263 -0.05 -10.16 9.00
CA ILE A 263 -1.11 -10.04 7.99
C ILE A 263 -0.88 -8.74 7.20
N ASP A 264 -0.11 -8.82 6.11
CA ASP A 264 0.11 -7.71 5.18
C ASP A 264 -0.13 -8.14 3.73
N SER A 265 -0.26 -7.16 2.83
CA SER A 265 -0.62 -7.41 1.42
C SER A 265 0.38 -8.30 0.67
N GLU A 266 1.63 -8.38 1.11
CA GLU A 266 2.63 -9.27 0.50
C GLU A 266 2.48 -10.68 1.05
N ASN A 267 2.36 -10.83 2.36
CA ASN A 267 2.23 -12.13 3.02
C ASN A 267 0.90 -12.80 2.66
N ILE A 268 -0.19 -12.04 2.51
CA ILE A 268 -1.49 -12.52 2.01
C ILE A 268 -1.35 -13.13 0.61
N LYS A 269 -0.64 -12.45 -0.31
CA LYS A 269 -0.40 -12.99 -1.66
C LYS A 269 0.43 -14.27 -1.61
N LYS A 270 1.43 -14.35 -0.75
CA LYS A 270 2.25 -15.56 -0.55
C LYS A 270 1.40 -16.71 -0.01
N TYR A 271 0.50 -16.44 0.92
CA TYR A 271 -0.44 -17.42 1.45
C TYR A 271 -1.41 -17.96 0.40
N TYR A 272 -2.00 -17.11 -0.44
CA TYR A 272 -2.84 -17.56 -1.55
C TYR A 272 -2.03 -18.33 -2.60
N ASN A 273 -0.84 -17.86 -3.00
CA ASN A 273 0.01 -18.62 -3.91
C ASN A 273 0.38 -20.00 -3.34
N HIS A 274 0.71 -20.06 -2.04
CA HIS A 274 1.03 -21.31 -1.37
C HIS A 274 -0.16 -22.27 -1.35
N THR A 275 -1.33 -21.81 -0.92
CA THR A 275 -2.53 -22.65 -0.73
C THR A 275 -3.27 -22.99 -2.04
N GLU A 276 -3.15 -22.17 -3.09
CA GLU A 276 -3.92 -22.36 -4.32
C GLU A 276 -3.06 -22.80 -5.52
N LYS A 277 -1.74 -22.52 -5.53
CA LYS A 277 -0.85 -22.82 -6.68
C LYS A 277 0.23 -23.84 -6.38
N GLU A 278 0.86 -23.76 -5.21
CA GLU A 278 2.03 -24.59 -4.88
C GLU A 278 1.66 -25.97 -4.34
N THR A 279 0.45 -26.12 -3.80
CA THR A 279 0.04 -27.29 -3.02
C THR A 279 -0.96 -28.18 -3.75
N GLU A 280 -1.01 -29.46 -3.35
CA GLU A 280 -1.67 -30.54 -4.09
C GLU A 280 -3.13 -30.83 -3.65
N GLY A 281 -3.71 -29.97 -2.79
CA GLY A 281 -5.09 -30.09 -2.29
C GLY A 281 -5.33 -29.45 -0.91
N GLY A 282 -6.59 -29.47 -0.46
CA GLY A 282 -7.03 -28.87 0.81
C GLY A 282 -7.47 -27.42 0.64
N TYR A 283 -8.35 -27.18 -0.34
CA TYR A 283 -8.86 -25.87 -0.71
C TYR A 283 -10.19 -25.59 -0.02
N PHE A 284 -10.42 -24.34 0.35
CA PHE A 284 -11.74 -23.89 0.77
C PHE A 284 -12.60 -23.49 -0.45
N PRO A 285 -13.91 -23.85 -0.52
CA PRO A 285 -14.66 -24.68 0.43
C PRO A 285 -14.73 -26.17 0.01
N VAL A 286 -13.95 -26.61 -0.98
CA VAL A 286 -14.03 -27.96 -1.57
C VAL A 286 -12.65 -28.62 -1.58
N GLY A 287 -12.55 -29.79 -0.93
CA GLY A 287 -11.34 -30.58 -0.84
C GLY A 287 -10.99 -31.30 -2.14
N SER A 288 -9.77 -31.84 -2.24
CA SER A 288 -9.31 -32.63 -3.40
C SER A 288 -10.07 -33.94 -3.62
N ASN A 289 -10.88 -34.33 -2.64
CA ASN A 289 -11.85 -35.43 -2.67
C ASN A 289 -13.24 -34.99 -3.14
N THR A 290 -13.43 -33.71 -3.54
CA THR A 290 -14.70 -33.09 -3.94
C THR A 290 -15.76 -33.00 -2.83
N LEU A 291 -15.35 -33.17 -1.58
CA LEU A 291 -16.22 -32.99 -0.43
C LEU A 291 -16.07 -31.58 0.12
N TRP A 292 -17.01 -31.19 0.98
CA TRP A 292 -16.88 -29.98 1.77
C TRP A 292 -15.57 -29.97 2.57
N HIS A 293 -14.91 -28.83 2.58
CA HIS A 293 -13.64 -28.63 3.28
C HIS A 293 -13.67 -27.27 3.98
N GLY A 294 -13.65 -27.29 5.31
CA GLY A 294 -13.85 -26.09 6.14
C GLY A 294 -12.66 -25.15 6.19
N GLY A 295 -11.47 -25.66 5.89
CA GLY A 295 -10.20 -24.97 6.14
C GLY A 295 -9.27 -24.91 4.94
N LEU A 296 -7.98 -24.75 5.25
CA LEU A 296 -6.89 -24.72 4.28
C LEU A 296 -5.75 -25.62 4.76
N HIS A 297 -5.08 -26.27 3.81
CA HIS A 297 -3.87 -27.02 4.07
C HIS A 297 -2.62 -26.15 3.87
N ILE A 298 -1.82 -26.00 4.92
CA ILE A 298 -0.55 -25.28 4.88
C ILE A 298 0.60 -26.28 4.93
N PHE A 299 1.35 -26.42 3.82
CA PHE A 299 2.41 -27.41 3.68
C PHE A 299 3.78 -26.81 4.05
N LYS A 300 4.41 -27.40 5.08
CA LYS A 300 5.76 -27.04 5.55
C LYS A 300 6.39 -28.24 6.24
N ASP A 301 7.71 -28.20 6.46
CA ASP A 301 8.41 -29.29 7.12
C ASP A 301 7.81 -29.63 8.49
N GLU A 302 7.72 -30.93 8.79
CA GLU A 302 7.33 -31.41 10.11
C GLU A 302 8.21 -30.75 11.19
N GLY A 303 7.58 -30.32 12.29
CA GLY A 303 8.26 -29.64 13.39
C GLY A 303 8.33 -28.12 13.27
N THR A 304 7.88 -27.55 12.15
CA THR A 304 7.68 -26.10 11.99
C THR A 304 6.70 -25.57 13.04
N ASP A 305 6.99 -24.40 13.61
CA ASP A 305 6.16 -23.80 14.66
C ASP A 305 4.80 -23.32 14.14
N VAL A 306 3.76 -23.54 14.95
CA VAL A 306 2.38 -23.12 14.69
C VAL A 306 1.99 -22.05 15.71
N PHE A 307 1.34 -20.98 15.25
CA PHE A 307 1.00 -19.80 16.02
C PHE A 307 -0.52 -19.52 16.04
N ALA A 308 -0.98 -18.87 17.11
CA ALA A 308 -2.37 -18.46 17.24
C ALA A 308 -2.72 -17.35 16.25
N CYS A 309 -3.83 -17.49 15.54
CA CYS A 309 -4.19 -16.53 14.49
C CYS A 309 -4.88 -15.28 15.04
N MET A 310 -5.54 -15.38 16.19
CA MET A 310 -6.28 -14.33 16.87
C MET A 310 -6.18 -14.51 18.40
N PRO A 311 -6.37 -13.45 19.21
CA PRO A 311 -6.50 -13.54 20.66
C PRO A 311 -7.78 -14.28 21.04
N GLY A 312 -7.78 -14.94 22.18
CA GLY A 312 -8.85 -15.83 22.59
C GLY A 312 -8.35 -16.86 23.58
N LYS A 313 -8.97 -18.04 23.58
CA LYS A 313 -8.68 -19.12 24.52
C LYS A 313 -8.41 -20.42 23.79
N VAL A 314 -7.40 -21.17 24.20
CA VAL A 314 -7.32 -22.60 23.90
C VAL A 314 -8.37 -23.30 24.76
N ILE A 315 -9.41 -23.85 24.12
CA ILE A 315 -10.56 -24.45 24.82
C ILE A 315 -10.50 -25.98 24.84
N ALA A 316 -9.87 -26.59 23.83
CA ALA A 316 -9.71 -28.04 23.76
C ALA A 316 -8.42 -28.44 23.03
N GLY A 317 -7.90 -29.63 23.33
CA GLY A 317 -6.78 -30.18 22.60
C GLY A 317 -6.48 -31.65 22.88
N ARG A 318 -5.80 -32.28 21.92
CA ARG A 318 -5.18 -33.61 22.02
C ARG A 318 -3.76 -33.49 21.47
N LEU A 319 -2.75 -33.83 22.26
CA LEU A 319 -1.33 -33.63 21.90
C LEU A 319 -0.43 -34.86 22.10
N ALA A 320 -0.99 -35.98 22.57
CA ALA A 320 -0.31 -37.26 22.64
C ALA A 320 -0.96 -38.23 21.66
N GLU A 321 -0.13 -38.91 20.88
CA GLU A 321 -0.58 -39.73 19.77
C GLU A 321 -0.51 -41.24 20.05
N ASP A 322 -1.38 -42.01 19.41
CA ASP A 322 -1.24 -43.47 19.29
C ASP A 322 -0.46 -43.78 18.01
N ASN A 323 0.74 -44.33 18.13
CA ASN A 323 1.62 -44.65 16.99
C ASN A 323 0.95 -45.48 15.88
N ALA A 324 0.02 -46.38 16.23
CA ALA A 324 -0.71 -47.18 15.24
C ALA A 324 -1.67 -46.32 14.41
N LEU A 325 -2.31 -45.33 15.04
CA LEU A 325 -3.21 -44.40 14.38
C LEU A 325 -2.47 -43.25 13.68
N ALA A 326 -1.32 -42.82 14.22
CA ALA A 326 -0.41 -41.81 13.65
C ALA A 326 0.12 -42.18 12.26
N THR A 327 0.31 -43.47 12.03
CA THR A 327 0.81 -44.05 10.78
C THR A 327 -0.32 -44.53 9.87
N GLY A 328 -1.56 -44.20 10.24
CA GLY A 328 -2.76 -44.43 9.44
C GLY A 328 -2.83 -43.54 8.19
N PRO A 329 -3.92 -43.67 7.40
CA PRO A 329 -4.01 -43.09 6.06
C PRO A 329 -3.99 -41.55 6.00
N PHE A 330 -4.28 -40.86 7.10
CA PHE A 330 -4.30 -39.39 7.16
C PHE A 330 -3.28 -38.80 8.16
N GLY A 331 -2.39 -39.61 8.74
CA GLY A 331 -1.32 -39.12 9.61
C GLY A 331 -1.77 -38.74 11.04
N HIS A 332 -1.13 -37.74 11.63
CA HIS A 332 -1.36 -37.37 13.03
C HIS A 332 -2.77 -36.83 13.28
N ARG A 333 -3.33 -37.12 14.47
CA ARG A 333 -4.69 -36.77 14.92
C ARG A 333 -4.70 -35.66 15.97
N ASN A 334 -3.51 -35.25 16.42
CA ASN A 334 -3.37 -34.18 17.40
C ASN A 334 -3.93 -32.86 16.86
N PHE A 335 -4.59 -32.10 17.73
CA PHE A 335 -5.20 -30.83 17.40
C PHE A 335 -5.28 -29.87 18.58
N LEU A 336 -5.45 -28.59 18.26
CA LEU A 336 -5.84 -27.54 19.20
C LEU A 336 -7.05 -26.80 18.64
N LEU A 337 -8.01 -26.53 19.52
CA LEU A 337 -9.22 -25.76 19.24
C LEU A 337 -9.23 -24.50 20.09
N LEU A 338 -9.39 -23.35 19.43
CA LEU A 338 -9.39 -22.04 20.06
C LEU A 338 -10.76 -21.36 19.91
N GLU A 339 -11.21 -20.66 20.95
CA GLU A 339 -12.37 -19.77 20.95
C GLU A 339 -11.91 -18.32 20.88
N HIS A 340 -12.55 -17.55 20.00
CA HIS A 340 -12.33 -16.12 19.75
C HIS A 340 -13.65 -15.36 19.84
N THR A 341 -13.56 -14.04 20.00
CA THR A 341 -14.72 -13.14 19.88
C THR A 341 -14.52 -12.21 18.69
N VAL A 342 -15.46 -12.24 17.73
CA VAL A 342 -15.47 -11.39 16.53
C VAL A 342 -16.86 -10.81 16.36
N LYS A 343 -16.98 -9.47 16.27
CA LYS A 343 -18.28 -8.75 16.25
C LYS A 343 -19.21 -9.17 17.40
N GLU A 344 -18.67 -9.27 18.62
CA GLU A 344 -19.42 -9.70 19.83
C GLU A 344 -19.95 -11.15 19.77
N LYS A 345 -19.63 -11.91 18.73
CA LYS A 345 -20.05 -13.30 18.53
C LYS A 345 -18.88 -14.25 18.69
N LYS A 346 -19.18 -15.50 19.06
CA LYS A 346 -18.19 -16.56 19.17
C LYS A 346 -17.74 -17.03 17.78
N CYS A 347 -16.43 -17.18 17.65
CA CYS A 347 -15.77 -17.74 16.47
C CYS A 347 -14.71 -18.72 16.95
N PHE A 348 -14.41 -19.75 16.17
CA PHE A 348 -13.46 -20.80 16.54
C PHE A 348 -12.38 -20.92 15.48
N SER A 349 -11.17 -21.29 15.90
CA SER A 349 -10.12 -21.73 14.98
C SER A 349 -9.57 -23.10 15.37
N LEU A 350 -9.37 -23.95 14.37
CA LEU A 350 -8.86 -25.30 14.54
C LEU A 350 -7.50 -25.44 13.87
N TYR A 351 -6.60 -26.17 14.55
CA TYR A 351 -5.27 -26.53 14.08
C TYR A 351 -5.11 -28.04 14.19
N MET A 352 -5.18 -28.75 13.06
CA MET A 352 -5.21 -30.22 12.99
C MET A 352 -3.95 -30.78 12.30
N HIS A 353 -3.65 -32.05 12.55
CA HIS A 353 -2.41 -32.73 12.16
C HIS A 353 -1.17 -32.19 12.87
N LEU A 354 -1.29 -31.90 14.17
CA LEU A 354 -0.20 -31.44 15.01
C LEU A 354 0.80 -32.57 15.32
N LYS A 355 2.06 -32.22 15.56
CA LYS A 355 3.12 -33.20 15.83
C LYS A 355 2.93 -33.88 17.18
N ASP A 356 3.20 -35.19 17.27
CA ASP A 356 3.44 -35.85 18.55
C ASP A 356 4.80 -35.41 19.11
N ASN A 357 4.77 -34.60 20.17
CA ASN A 357 5.95 -33.94 20.72
C ASN A 357 6.01 -34.26 22.22
N PRO A 358 7.21 -34.48 22.80
CA PRO A 358 7.33 -34.86 24.20
C PRO A 358 6.62 -33.88 25.15
N LEU A 359 5.60 -34.36 25.86
CA LEU A 359 4.88 -33.59 26.88
C LEU A 359 5.63 -33.68 28.21
N SER A 360 6.79 -33.02 28.34
CA SER A 360 7.61 -33.05 29.56
C SER A 360 7.83 -31.66 30.14
N GLU A 361 7.79 -31.53 31.47
CA GLU A 361 8.19 -30.29 32.17
C GLU A 361 9.66 -29.91 31.90
N SER A 362 10.49 -30.91 31.56
CA SER A 362 11.90 -30.70 31.23
C SER A 362 12.13 -30.23 29.79
N ASP A 363 11.11 -30.31 28.93
CA ASP A 363 11.24 -30.01 27.50
C ASP A 363 11.30 -28.49 27.25
N GLU A 364 12.34 -28.04 26.55
CA GLU A 364 12.58 -26.61 26.27
C GLU A 364 11.57 -25.99 25.31
N PHE A 365 10.88 -26.79 24.49
CA PHE A 365 9.78 -26.31 23.67
C PHE A 365 8.52 -26.11 24.52
N VAL A 366 8.17 -27.09 25.36
CA VAL A 366 7.01 -27.00 26.28
C VAL A 366 7.11 -25.77 27.20
N LYS A 367 8.30 -25.43 27.71
CA LYS A 367 8.55 -24.22 28.52
C LYS A 367 8.29 -22.91 27.78
N LYS A 368 8.31 -22.90 26.44
CA LYS A 368 8.03 -21.70 25.61
C LYS A 368 6.56 -21.53 25.27
N VAL A 369 5.75 -22.59 25.41
CA VAL A 369 4.33 -22.57 25.10
C VAL A 369 3.57 -21.94 26.26
N LYS A 370 3.08 -20.71 26.07
CA LYS A 370 2.49 -19.88 27.13
C LYS A 370 1.28 -20.51 27.79
N TRP A 371 0.39 -21.11 27.00
CA TRP A 371 -0.86 -21.68 27.51
C TRP A 371 -0.64 -22.97 28.32
N LEU A 372 0.54 -23.60 28.22
CA LEU A 372 0.95 -24.73 29.07
C LEU A 372 1.58 -24.29 30.41
N GLN A 373 1.66 -22.98 30.68
CA GLN A 373 2.18 -22.48 31.96
C GLN A 373 1.06 -22.39 33.01
N GLY A 374 1.39 -22.73 34.26
CA GLY A 374 0.51 -22.62 35.42
C GLY A 374 0.54 -21.23 36.06
N ALA A 375 -0.31 -20.99 37.05
CA ALA A 375 -0.19 -19.79 37.88
C ALA A 375 1.09 -19.88 38.72
N GLY A 376 2.06 -18.99 38.48
CA GLY A 376 3.36 -19.04 39.16
C GLY A 376 3.26 -18.90 40.68
N LYS A 377 4.15 -19.57 41.41
CA LYS A 377 4.31 -19.36 42.85
C LYS A 377 4.88 -17.97 43.10
N LYS A 378 4.14 -17.14 43.82
CA LYS A 378 4.54 -15.75 44.03
C LYS A 378 5.87 -15.71 44.79
N SER A 379 6.85 -14.97 44.30
CA SER A 379 8.19 -14.90 44.91
C SER A 379 8.80 -13.52 44.77
N PHE A 380 9.71 -13.18 45.69
CA PHE A 380 10.40 -11.90 45.71
C PHE A 380 11.91 -12.10 45.66
N LYS A 381 12.59 -11.24 44.89
CA LYS A 381 14.04 -11.13 44.84
C LYS A 381 14.47 -9.85 45.54
N ILE A 382 15.47 -9.92 46.41
CA ILE A 382 15.99 -8.72 47.09
C ILE A 382 16.79 -7.87 46.10
N THR A 383 16.52 -6.57 46.08
CA THR A 383 17.20 -5.59 45.22
C THR A 383 17.89 -4.50 46.04
N GLY A 384 19.13 -4.18 45.66
CA GLY A 384 19.89 -3.10 46.30
C GLY A 384 20.60 -3.54 47.60
N ASN A 385 20.35 -2.86 48.70
CA ASN A 385 21.01 -3.14 50.00
C ASN A 385 20.33 -4.29 50.76
N SER A 386 21.12 -5.04 51.54
CA SER A 386 20.65 -6.20 52.31
C SER A 386 19.45 -5.89 53.20
N ARG A 387 18.51 -6.82 53.26
CA ARG A 387 17.24 -6.71 53.96
C ARG A 387 17.20 -7.65 55.15
N ASN A 388 16.88 -7.13 56.33
CA ASN A 388 16.70 -7.99 57.47
C ASN A 388 15.30 -8.66 57.46
N TYR A 389 15.25 -9.94 57.75
CA TYR A 389 14.00 -10.66 58.04
C TYR A 389 13.83 -10.83 59.54
N ARG A 390 12.58 -11.00 59.99
CA ARG A 390 12.18 -10.91 61.39
C ARG A 390 11.24 -12.03 61.82
N SER A 391 11.17 -12.26 63.14
CA SER A 391 10.16 -13.13 63.76
C SER A 391 8.78 -12.47 63.85
N SER A 392 8.69 -11.13 63.74
CA SER A 392 7.47 -10.34 63.76
C SER A 392 7.64 -9.02 62.98
N PRO A 393 6.58 -8.47 62.33
CA PRO A 393 6.64 -7.22 61.57
C PRO A 393 6.66 -5.94 62.43
N ASP A 394 6.49 -6.03 63.75
CA ASP A 394 6.57 -4.89 64.68
C ASP A 394 7.99 -4.28 64.71
N SER A 395 8.07 -3.00 64.39
CA SER A 395 9.29 -2.27 64.05
C SER A 395 10.04 -1.67 65.25
N SER A 396 9.54 -1.84 66.47
CA SER A 396 10.05 -1.12 67.64
C SER A 396 11.18 -1.81 68.43
N ILE A 397 11.50 -3.08 68.17
CA ILE A 397 12.47 -3.85 68.98
C ILE A 397 13.50 -4.59 68.11
N ASP A 398 14.79 -4.38 68.39
CA ASP A 398 15.91 -5.00 67.66
C ASP A 398 16.00 -6.52 67.84
N THR A 399 15.43 -7.07 68.93
CA THR A 399 15.41 -8.51 69.24
C THR A 399 14.59 -9.35 68.24
N ASN A 400 13.77 -8.70 67.39
CA ASN A 400 12.96 -9.40 66.39
C ASN A 400 13.71 -9.65 65.08
N LYS A 401 14.93 -9.13 64.91
CA LYS A 401 15.76 -9.37 63.71
C LYS A 401 16.39 -10.76 63.79
N LEU A 402 16.07 -11.62 62.82
CA LEU A 402 16.58 -12.99 62.77
C LEU A 402 17.80 -13.14 61.87
N GLY A 403 17.93 -12.29 60.85
CA GLY A 403 19.05 -12.34 59.92
C GLY A 403 18.86 -11.38 58.76
N TYR A 404 19.70 -11.51 57.74
CA TYR A 404 19.70 -10.68 56.53
C TYR A 404 19.67 -11.52 55.25
N LEU A 405 18.99 -11.00 54.25
CA LEU A 405 19.05 -11.42 52.86
C LEU A 405 19.83 -10.37 52.06
N ASN A 406 20.69 -10.83 51.17
CA ASN A 406 21.54 -10.00 50.34
C ASN A 406 20.90 -9.75 48.97
N ASN A 407 21.44 -8.77 48.24
CA ASN A 407 21.04 -8.49 46.86
C ASN A 407 21.09 -9.77 46.01
N GLY A 408 19.97 -10.11 45.36
CA GLY A 408 19.84 -11.30 44.55
C GLY A 408 19.24 -12.52 45.25
N ASP A 409 19.15 -12.54 46.58
CA ASP A 409 18.48 -13.63 47.31
C ASP A 409 16.98 -13.65 46.98
N THR A 410 16.39 -14.84 46.95
CA THR A 410 14.97 -15.04 46.62
C THR A 410 14.21 -15.68 47.77
N VAL A 411 12.94 -15.30 47.92
CA VAL A 411 12.03 -15.83 48.93
C VAL A 411 10.66 -16.09 48.33
N GLU A 412 9.97 -17.15 48.78
CA GLU A 412 8.62 -17.49 48.34
C GLU A 412 7.60 -16.71 49.17
N PHE A 413 6.60 -16.11 48.54
CA PHE A 413 5.49 -15.44 49.24
C PHE A 413 4.57 -16.49 49.87
N VAL A 414 4.23 -16.27 51.14
CA VAL A 414 3.25 -17.09 51.85
C VAL A 414 1.93 -16.33 51.96
N GLU A 415 1.96 -15.18 52.62
CA GLU A 415 0.77 -14.33 52.85
C GLU A 415 1.15 -12.88 53.19
N ASP A 416 0.19 -11.97 53.12
CA ASP A 416 0.37 -10.59 53.54
C ASP A 416 0.43 -10.47 55.08
N ALA A 417 1.24 -9.52 55.58
CA ALA A 417 1.35 -9.25 57.01
C ALA A 417 1.05 -7.77 57.32
N SER A 418 0.50 -7.51 58.50
CA SER A 418 0.23 -6.15 58.98
C SER A 418 1.33 -5.70 59.96
N PRO A 419 1.84 -4.46 59.87
CA PRO A 419 1.46 -3.43 58.90
C PRO A 419 2.10 -3.62 57.51
N ALA A 420 1.46 -3.12 56.45
CA ALA A 420 2.10 -3.03 55.14
C ALA A 420 3.38 -2.16 55.20
N PRO A 421 4.45 -2.46 54.44
CA PRO A 421 4.57 -3.46 53.36
C PRO A 421 5.17 -4.81 53.81
N TRP A 422 4.95 -5.23 55.07
CA TRP A 422 5.45 -6.52 55.54
C TRP A 422 4.69 -7.70 54.93
N LYS A 423 5.41 -8.79 54.66
CA LYS A 423 4.84 -10.05 54.17
C LYS A 423 5.47 -11.21 54.92
N LYS A 424 4.71 -12.28 55.08
CA LYS A 424 5.26 -13.57 55.50
C LYS A 424 5.84 -14.26 54.27
N VAL A 425 7.10 -14.64 54.35
CA VAL A 425 7.86 -15.25 53.25
C VAL A 425 8.58 -16.49 53.73
N LYS A 426 8.83 -17.43 52.82
CA LYS A 426 9.56 -18.65 53.09
C LYS A 426 10.97 -18.55 52.52
N LEU A 427 11.96 -18.79 53.36
CA LEU A 427 13.38 -18.82 53.01
C LEU A 427 13.75 -20.12 52.29
N SER A 428 14.95 -20.17 51.70
CA SER A 428 15.48 -21.34 50.98
C SER A 428 15.68 -22.57 51.87
N ASP A 429 15.86 -22.39 53.18
CA ASP A 429 15.93 -23.47 54.18
C ASP A 429 14.55 -23.97 54.64
N GLY A 430 13.47 -23.37 54.12
CA GLY A 430 12.09 -23.71 54.42
C GLY A 430 11.47 -22.96 55.60
N ASN A 431 12.22 -22.09 56.29
CA ASN A 431 11.70 -21.31 57.41
C ASN A 431 10.79 -20.16 56.95
N GLU A 432 9.66 -19.97 57.62
CA GLU A 432 8.77 -18.82 57.39
C GLU A 432 9.13 -17.66 58.30
N VAL A 433 9.37 -16.49 57.71
CA VAL A 433 9.81 -15.27 58.39
C VAL A 433 9.04 -14.06 57.86
N PHE A 434 9.10 -12.94 58.57
CA PHE A 434 8.55 -11.68 58.09
C PHE A 434 9.62 -10.85 57.37
N LEU A 435 9.30 -10.39 56.17
CA LEU A 435 10.17 -9.56 55.35
C LEU A 435 9.43 -8.27 54.96
N ASN A 436 10.13 -7.15 55.02
CA ASN A 436 9.62 -5.90 54.49
C ASN A 436 9.75 -5.92 52.96
N CYS A 437 8.63 -6.14 52.28
CA CYS A 437 8.55 -6.27 50.83
C CYS A 437 8.13 -4.95 50.17
N ASP A 438 8.73 -3.83 50.61
CA ASP A 438 8.59 -2.55 49.91
C ASP A 438 9.19 -2.67 48.50
N PRO A 439 8.45 -2.28 47.43
CA PRO A 439 8.91 -2.40 46.04
C PRO A 439 10.25 -1.70 45.73
N ARG A 440 10.73 -0.81 46.61
CA ARG A 440 12.07 -0.21 46.50
C ARG A 440 13.20 -1.20 46.75
N TYR A 441 12.91 -2.33 47.41
CA TYR A 441 13.91 -3.26 47.95
C TYR A 441 13.68 -4.72 47.58
N VAL A 442 12.52 -5.01 47.00
CA VAL A 442 12.19 -6.32 46.47
C VAL A 442 11.60 -6.19 45.08
N GLU A 443 11.97 -7.11 44.20
CA GLU A 443 11.42 -7.29 42.87
C GLU A 443 10.52 -8.54 42.89
N ASP A 444 9.31 -8.44 42.36
CA ASP A 444 8.45 -9.62 42.15
C ASP A 444 9.08 -10.46 41.04
N CYS A 445 9.49 -11.69 41.38
CA CYS A 445 10.14 -12.62 40.48
C CYS A 445 9.31 -13.90 40.29
N THR A 446 7.99 -13.81 40.48
CA THR A 446 7.05 -14.93 40.30
C THR A 446 7.29 -15.61 38.96
N SER A 447 7.76 -16.86 39.00
CA SER A 447 7.94 -17.68 37.80
C SER A 447 6.76 -18.63 37.65
N ALA A 448 6.08 -18.55 36.52
CA ALA A 448 5.14 -19.56 36.08
C ALA A 448 5.95 -20.80 35.66
N GLY A 449 5.73 -21.93 36.33
CA GLY A 449 6.21 -23.24 35.88
C GLY A 449 5.19 -23.89 34.94
N VAL A 450 5.59 -24.96 34.26
CA VAL A 450 4.68 -25.77 33.43
C VAL A 450 3.55 -26.32 34.29
N ASP A 451 2.31 -26.21 33.78
CA ASP A 451 1.10 -26.73 34.42
C ASP A 451 1.10 -28.26 34.37
N LYS A 452 1.49 -28.88 35.48
CA LYS A 452 1.72 -30.33 35.56
C LYS A 452 0.44 -31.12 35.38
N ASP A 453 -0.66 -30.67 35.98
CA ASP A 453 -1.94 -31.38 35.94
C ASP A 453 -2.53 -31.36 34.52
N LEU A 454 -2.39 -30.23 33.82
CA LEU A 454 -2.74 -30.12 32.41
C LEU A 454 -1.84 -31.03 31.55
N LEU A 455 -0.53 -31.05 31.79
CA LEU A 455 0.41 -31.87 31.03
C LEU A 455 0.13 -33.37 31.20
N GLU A 456 -0.13 -33.82 32.44
CA GLU A 456 -0.53 -35.21 32.74
C GLU A 456 -1.87 -35.58 32.10
N SER A 457 -2.80 -34.63 32.00
CA SER A 457 -4.06 -34.85 31.30
C SER A 457 -3.85 -35.03 29.80
N LEU A 458 -3.03 -34.19 29.18
CA LEU A 458 -2.72 -34.25 27.74
C LEU A 458 -1.94 -35.53 27.35
N LYS A 459 -1.08 -36.05 28.23
CA LYS A 459 -0.33 -37.30 28.03
C LYS A 459 -1.21 -38.54 27.83
N LYS A 460 -2.46 -38.51 28.31
CA LYS A 460 -3.37 -39.65 28.19
C LYS A 460 -3.81 -39.91 26.74
N GLY A 461 -3.65 -38.91 25.87
CA GLY A 461 -4.08 -39.00 24.47
C GLY A 461 -5.59 -38.81 24.25
N ASP A 462 -6.34 -38.51 25.31
CA ASP A 462 -7.74 -38.10 25.25
C ASP A 462 -7.88 -36.62 24.88
N VAL A 463 -9.08 -36.17 24.48
CA VAL A 463 -9.38 -34.74 24.32
C VAL A 463 -9.51 -34.11 25.70
N VAL A 464 -8.74 -33.04 25.94
CA VAL A 464 -8.69 -32.32 27.21
C VAL A 464 -9.32 -30.93 27.04
N LYS A 465 -10.12 -30.51 28.03
CA LYS A 465 -10.59 -29.12 28.16
C LYS A 465 -9.50 -28.27 28.84
N ILE A 466 -9.16 -27.12 28.23
CA ILE A 466 -7.93 -26.39 28.57
C ILE A 466 -8.23 -25.00 29.19
N ASP A 467 -9.13 -24.22 28.60
CA ASP A 467 -9.54 -22.87 29.05
C ASP A 467 -8.38 -21.90 29.37
N LYS A 468 -7.36 -21.80 28.49
CA LYS A 468 -6.18 -20.93 28.69
C LYS A 468 -6.14 -19.78 27.69
N GLU A 469 -5.92 -18.56 28.17
CA GLU A 469 -5.84 -17.34 27.34
C GLU A 469 -4.60 -17.34 26.42
N ILE A 470 -4.76 -16.81 25.21
CA ILE A 470 -3.71 -16.63 24.21
C ILE A 470 -3.86 -15.28 23.50
N GLN A 471 -2.76 -14.80 22.92
CA GLN A 471 -2.73 -13.64 22.03
C GLN A 471 -2.41 -14.09 20.60
N ALA A 472 -2.77 -13.26 19.61
CA ALA A 472 -2.36 -13.51 18.23
C ALA A 472 -0.83 -13.52 18.12
N GLY A 473 -0.29 -14.51 17.39
CA GLY A 473 1.14 -14.74 17.24
C GLY A 473 1.78 -15.54 18.39
N ASP A 474 1.04 -15.91 19.43
CA ASP A 474 1.56 -16.81 20.47
C ASP A 474 1.85 -18.21 19.90
N LEU A 475 2.95 -18.81 20.34
CA LEU A 475 3.32 -20.17 19.97
C LEU A 475 2.30 -21.18 20.53
N LEU A 476 1.67 -21.93 19.64
CA LEU A 476 0.70 -22.96 19.97
C LEU A 476 1.36 -24.34 20.05
N TRP A 477 1.98 -24.78 18.96
CA TRP A 477 2.56 -26.12 18.83
C TRP A 477 3.47 -26.25 17.59
N LYS A 478 3.55 -27.46 17.01
CA LYS A 478 4.33 -27.80 15.81
C LYS A 478 3.53 -28.58 14.78
N ILE A 479 3.87 -28.37 13.51
CA ILE A 479 3.35 -29.10 12.35
C ILE A 479 3.69 -30.58 12.43
N GLY A 480 2.69 -31.43 12.29
CA GLY A 480 2.82 -32.88 12.21
C GLY A 480 2.82 -33.39 10.77
N LYS A 481 2.46 -34.66 10.59
CA LYS A 481 2.43 -35.34 9.29
C LYS A 481 1.00 -35.65 8.87
N TYR A 482 0.75 -35.53 7.57
CA TYR A 482 -0.50 -35.89 6.90
C TYR A 482 -0.21 -36.65 5.61
N GLY A 483 -1.09 -37.60 5.27
CA GLY A 483 -1.04 -38.37 4.02
C GLY A 483 -0.86 -39.88 4.25
N PRO A 484 -0.93 -40.68 3.16
CA PRO A 484 -0.75 -42.12 3.24
C PRO A 484 0.67 -42.46 3.70
N LYS A 485 0.83 -43.59 4.38
CA LYS A 485 2.04 -44.00 5.11
C LYS A 485 3.36 -43.79 4.34
N ASP A 486 3.37 -44.06 3.03
CA ASP A 486 4.57 -43.97 2.18
C ASP A 486 4.79 -42.58 1.55
N GLU A 487 3.86 -41.64 1.73
CA GLU A 487 3.88 -40.29 1.14
C GLU A 487 3.58 -39.17 2.16
N GLN A 488 3.69 -39.46 3.47
CA GLN A 488 3.40 -38.48 4.51
C GLN A 488 4.27 -37.22 4.37
N LYS A 489 3.60 -36.05 4.31
CA LYS A 489 4.24 -34.72 4.23
C LYS A 489 3.91 -33.91 5.48
N GLY A 490 4.77 -32.95 5.80
CA GLY A 490 4.49 -32.00 6.87
C GLY A 490 3.39 -31.02 6.47
N LEU A 491 2.36 -30.92 7.30
CA LEU A 491 1.18 -30.09 7.04
C LEU A 491 0.42 -29.76 8.33
N VAL A 492 -0.17 -28.58 8.38
CA VAL A 492 -1.25 -28.26 9.33
C VAL A 492 -2.52 -27.94 8.55
N HIS A 493 -3.64 -28.52 8.99
CA HIS A 493 -4.96 -28.10 8.52
C HIS A 493 -5.43 -26.96 9.43
N TRP A 494 -5.75 -25.81 8.84
CA TRP A 494 -6.17 -24.60 9.54
C TRP A 494 -7.57 -24.17 9.11
N GLU A 495 -8.47 -24.01 10.07
CA GLU A 495 -9.89 -23.74 9.82
C GLU A 495 -10.40 -22.62 10.73
N ILE A 496 -11.36 -21.82 10.23
CA ILE A 496 -12.10 -20.82 11.01
C ILE A 496 -13.60 -21.04 10.79
N PHE A 497 -14.36 -21.15 11.88
CA PHE A 497 -15.81 -21.40 11.82
C PHE A 497 -16.59 -20.75 12.97
N SER A 498 -17.91 -20.63 12.83
CA SER A 498 -18.79 -20.06 13.86
C SER A 498 -20.22 -20.62 13.79
N GLU A 499 -20.90 -20.66 14.93
CA GLU A 499 -22.33 -21.04 14.98
C GLU A 499 -23.21 -20.02 14.25
N GLU A 500 -22.97 -18.74 14.55
CA GLU A 500 -23.67 -17.64 13.94
C GLU A 500 -22.97 -17.16 12.67
N ASN A 501 -23.73 -16.69 11.69
CA ASN A 501 -23.16 -16.06 10.51
C ASN A 501 -22.52 -14.71 10.89
N LEU A 502 -21.20 -14.59 10.72
CA LEU A 502 -20.43 -13.39 11.07
C LEU A 502 -20.41 -12.34 9.95
N VAL A 503 -20.94 -12.68 8.77
CA VAL A 503 -20.87 -11.87 7.54
C VAL A 503 -22.25 -11.51 6.96
N ALA A 504 -23.34 -12.02 7.53
CA ALA A 504 -24.70 -11.60 7.19
C ALA A 504 -25.03 -10.21 7.78
N GLY A 505 -25.44 -9.26 6.92
CA GLY A 505 -25.97 -7.95 7.32
C GLY A 505 -27.50 -7.94 7.23
N GLY A 506 -28.19 -7.66 8.34
CA GLY A 506 -29.64 -7.81 8.48
C GLY A 506 -30.51 -6.94 7.56
N ASP A 507 -31.61 -7.51 7.06
CA ASP A 507 -33.02 -7.07 7.20
C ASP A 507 -33.88 -8.07 6.40
N GLU A 508 -34.49 -9.02 7.10
CA GLU A 508 -35.80 -9.53 6.71
C GLU A 508 -36.85 -8.60 7.33
N SER A 509 -37.16 -7.51 6.64
CA SER A 509 -38.46 -6.85 6.78
C SER A 509 -38.75 -6.00 5.54
N GLU A 510 -39.48 -6.59 4.60
CA GLU A 510 -40.27 -5.81 3.66
C GLU A 510 -41.31 -5.01 4.45
N THR A 511 -41.12 -3.70 4.60
CA THR A 511 -42.23 -2.78 4.86
C THR A 511 -42.14 -1.61 3.89
N ALA A 512 -43.02 -1.65 2.89
CA ALA A 512 -43.40 -0.50 2.08
C ALA A 512 -43.90 0.63 3.01
N ILE A 513 -43.44 1.86 2.79
CA ILE A 513 -44.02 3.05 3.43
C ILE A 513 -44.52 3.97 2.32
N GLU A 514 -45.85 4.11 2.28
CA GLU A 514 -46.63 4.95 1.37
C GLU A 514 -46.43 6.46 1.59
N ASP A 515 -46.63 7.21 0.51
CA ASP A 515 -46.66 8.67 0.41
C ASP A 515 -47.70 9.33 1.34
N LYS A 516 -47.27 10.28 2.17
CA LYS A 516 -48.15 11.31 2.75
C LYS A 516 -47.70 12.72 2.39
N LYS A 517 -48.53 13.38 1.59
CA LYS A 517 -48.53 14.83 1.27
C LYS A 517 -48.99 15.65 2.49
N PRO A 518 -48.48 16.89 2.65
CA PRO A 518 -49.26 17.96 3.27
C PRO A 518 -49.44 19.17 2.34
N GLU A 519 -50.70 19.62 2.27
CA GLU A 519 -51.20 20.87 1.67
C GLU A 519 -51.07 22.06 2.64
N GLY A 520 -51.05 23.31 2.13
CA GLY A 520 -51.55 24.48 2.88
C GLY A 520 -50.77 25.82 2.86
N VAL A 521 -50.95 26.60 1.77
CA VAL A 521 -51.14 28.08 1.61
C VAL A 521 -50.14 29.15 2.16
N SER A 522 -49.96 30.18 1.30
CA SER A 522 -49.15 31.42 1.29
C SER A 522 -49.47 32.46 2.39
N THR A 523 -48.78 33.59 2.61
CA THR A 523 -48.06 34.61 1.78
C THR A 523 -47.08 35.42 2.65
N GLY A 524 -45.99 35.97 2.08
CA GLY A 524 -45.20 37.04 2.72
C GLY A 524 -43.89 37.42 2.01
N TYR A 525 -43.96 38.51 1.24
CA TYR A 525 -42.93 39.39 0.64
C TYR A 525 -41.40 39.12 0.75
N THR A 526 -40.74 39.31 -0.41
CA THR A 526 -39.40 39.88 -0.71
C THR A 526 -38.14 39.37 -0.01
N ALA A 527 -37.24 38.74 -0.78
CA ALA A 527 -35.91 39.27 -1.14
C ALA A 527 -35.08 38.15 -1.80
N ALA A 528 -34.11 38.54 -2.62
CA ALA A 528 -33.06 37.69 -3.16
C ALA A 528 -32.54 36.64 -2.15
N LYS A 529 -32.73 35.34 -2.42
CA LYS A 529 -31.93 34.19 -1.93
C LYS A 529 -32.44 32.89 -2.57
N GLY A 530 -31.52 32.08 -3.09
CA GLY A 530 -31.78 30.95 -4.01
C GLY A 530 -32.50 29.73 -3.44
N ILE A 531 -32.85 28.82 -4.35
CA ILE A 531 -33.58 27.54 -4.14
C ILE A 531 -32.85 26.65 -3.12
N LYS A 532 -33.60 25.93 -2.26
CA LYS A 532 -33.09 24.94 -1.31
C LYS A 532 -33.77 23.57 -1.48
N VAL A 533 -32.99 22.51 -1.30
CA VAL A 533 -33.49 21.13 -1.21
C VAL A 533 -34.10 20.88 0.17
N ARG A 534 -35.25 20.20 0.21
CA ARG A 534 -36.05 19.91 1.41
C ARG A 534 -36.41 18.43 1.59
N GLY A 535 -36.07 17.58 0.63
CA GLY A 535 -36.35 16.14 0.71
C GLY A 535 -35.54 15.37 -0.32
N VAL A 536 -35.05 14.20 0.08
CA VAL A 536 -34.33 13.25 -0.75
C VAL A 536 -34.71 11.83 -0.32
N THR A 537 -34.80 10.91 -1.28
CA THR A 537 -35.04 9.49 -1.05
C THR A 537 -33.97 8.65 -1.73
N GLY A 538 -33.73 7.44 -1.22
CA GLY A 538 -32.77 6.46 -1.73
C GLY A 538 -32.69 5.25 -0.78
N PRO A 539 -32.03 4.16 -1.18
CA PRO A 539 -32.03 2.92 -0.42
C PRO A 539 -31.19 3.02 0.87
N ALA A 540 -31.70 2.49 1.98
CA ALA A 540 -31.02 2.49 3.28
C ALA A 540 -29.86 1.47 3.37
N LYS A 541 -29.82 0.47 2.47
CA LYS A 541 -28.81 -0.60 2.40
C LYS A 541 -28.43 -0.91 0.96
N ALA A 542 -27.17 -1.26 0.72
CA ALA A 542 -26.68 -1.67 -0.60
C ALA A 542 -25.42 -2.55 -0.51
N LYS A 543 -25.22 -3.44 -1.50
CA LYS A 543 -24.02 -4.29 -1.61
C LYS A 543 -22.86 -3.53 -2.25
N GLU A 544 -21.64 -3.96 -1.96
CA GLU A 544 -20.45 -3.61 -2.74
C GLU A 544 -20.70 -3.85 -4.24
N GLY A 545 -20.35 -2.88 -5.09
CA GLY A 545 -20.58 -2.94 -6.54
C GLY A 545 -22.04 -2.69 -6.99
N GLN A 546 -23.00 -2.57 -6.06
CA GLN A 546 -24.39 -2.26 -6.42
C GLN A 546 -24.56 -0.78 -6.76
N THR A 547 -25.32 -0.48 -7.83
CA THR A 547 -25.76 0.90 -8.12
C THR A 547 -27.02 1.23 -7.34
N VAL A 548 -26.97 2.30 -6.55
CA VAL A 548 -28.11 2.87 -5.84
C VAL A 548 -28.61 4.14 -6.53
N THR A 549 -29.92 4.36 -6.46
CA THR A 549 -30.56 5.56 -7.01
C THR A 549 -31.07 6.44 -5.89
N CYS A 550 -30.66 7.70 -5.89
CA CYS A 550 -31.15 8.73 -4.98
C CYS A 550 -31.88 9.84 -5.76
N ILE A 551 -33.02 10.31 -5.25
CA ILE A 551 -33.89 11.28 -5.93
C ILE A 551 -34.28 12.39 -4.96
N VAL A 552 -34.15 13.65 -5.39
CA VAL A 552 -34.68 14.81 -4.66
C VAL A 552 -36.21 14.81 -4.76
N THR A 553 -36.89 14.71 -3.61
CA THR A 553 -38.36 14.59 -3.54
C THR A 553 -39.05 15.90 -3.20
N LYS A 554 -38.35 16.90 -2.65
CA LYS A 554 -38.93 18.19 -2.30
C LYS A 554 -37.91 19.34 -2.37
N ILE A 555 -38.33 20.47 -2.90
CA ILE A 555 -37.61 21.75 -2.91
C ILE A 555 -38.55 22.88 -2.44
N ASP A 556 -38.01 24.03 -2.04
CA ASP A 556 -38.79 25.18 -1.51
C ASP A 556 -39.79 25.83 -2.51
N TYR A 557 -39.80 25.39 -3.78
CA TYR A 557 -40.66 25.90 -4.84
C TYR A 557 -41.26 24.73 -5.62
N SER A 558 -42.58 24.56 -5.62
CA SER A 558 -43.24 23.44 -6.32
C SER A 558 -43.14 23.51 -7.84
N ASP A 559 -42.84 24.69 -8.39
CA ASP A 559 -42.95 24.99 -9.83
C ASP A 559 -41.61 25.49 -10.43
N ALA A 560 -40.47 25.09 -9.86
CA ALA A 560 -39.17 25.51 -10.35
C ALA A 560 -38.91 25.00 -11.79
N PRO A 561 -38.42 25.84 -12.73
CA PRO A 561 -38.09 25.41 -14.10
C PRO A 561 -37.07 24.27 -14.10
N ALA A 562 -37.16 23.33 -15.06
CA ALA A 562 -36.24 22.19 -15.17
C ALA A 562 -34.74 22.60 -15.12
N THR A 563 -34.42 23.77 -15.69
CA THR A 563 -33.08 24.37 -15.70
C THR A 563 -32.52 24.72 -14.32
N GLU A 564 -33.36 24.83 -13.29
CA GLU A 564 -32.94 25.07 -11.91
C GLU A 564 -32.70 23.76 -11.14
N LEU A 565 -33.40 22.67 -11.49
CA LEU A 565 -33.15 21.34 -10.94
C LEU A 565 -31.78 20.79 -11.39
N ASP A 566 -31.34 21.19 -12.59
CA ASP A 566 -30.01 20.87 -13.13
C ASP A 566 -28.87 21.53 -12.33
N LYS A 567 -29.17 22.50 -11.45
CA LYS A 567 -28.16 23.14 -10.58
C LYS A 567 -27.92 22.38 -9.28
N ILE A 568 -28.72 21.35 -8.99
CA ILE A 568 -28.51 20.48 -7.83
C ILE A 568 -27.25 19.65 -8.09
N LYS A 569 -26.32 19.69 -7.16
CA LYS A 569 -25.09 18.90 -7.09
C LYS A 569 -25.27 17.81 -6.03
N TRP A 570 -24.44 16.78 -6.09
CA TRP A 570 -24.47 15.70 -5.11
C TRP A 570 -23.12 15.56 -4.41
N ASP A 571 -23.15 15.51 -3.09
CA ASP A 571 -22.00 15.21 -2.24
C ASP A 571 -22.14 13.79 -1.73
N ILE A 572 -21.05 13.02 -1.79
CA ILE A 572 -21.01 11.63 -1.36
C ILE A 572 -19.84 11.48 -0.40
N SER A 573 -20.10 10.92 0.78
CA SER A 573 -19.03 10.64 1.75
C SER A 573 -19.11 9.20 2.21
N ILE A 574 -17.95 8.55 2.28
CA ILE A 574 -17.80 7.16 2.72
C ILE A 574 -16.94 7.19 3.98
N GLY A 575 -17.54 6.98 5.15
CA GLY A 575 -16.81 7.20 6.41
C GLY A 575 -16.46 8.67 6.62
N SER A 576 -15.17 8.99 6.83
CA SER A 576 -14.62 10.35 7.03
C SER A 576 -14.03 10.98 5.76
N GLU A 577 -13.91 10.22 4.67
CA GLU A 577 -13.40 10.71 3.38
C GLU A 577 -14.54 11.28 2.52
N ALA A 578 -14.35 12.51 2.03
CA ALA A 578 -15.23 13.11 1.04
C ALA A 578 -14.88 12.59 -0.36
N ALA A 579 -15.82 11.88 -0.98
CA ALA A 579 -15.73 11.49 -2.38
C ALA A 579 -16.54 12.50 -3.20
N ALA A 580 -15.88 13.50 -3.80
CA ALA A 580 -16.58 14.47 -4.62
C ALA A 580 -17.22 13.80 -5.85
N CYS A 581 -18.55 13.84 -5.93
CA CYS A 581 -19.31 13.42 -7.12
C CYS A 581 -19.58 14.65 -7.99
N SER A 582 -19.38 14.55 -9.30
CA SER A 582 -19.54 15.67 -10.25
C SER A 582 -20.89 15.67 -10.98
N THR A 583 -21.83 14.82 -10.56
CA THR A 583 -23.14 14.70 -11.21
C THR A 583 -24.08 15.81 -10.75
N THR A 584 -24.76 16.47 -11.70
CA THR A 584 -25.74 17.53 -11.46
C THR A 584 -27.13 17.12 -11.93
N GLY A 585 -28.17 17.54 -11.21
CA GLY A 585 -29.58 17.19 -11.49
C GLY A 585 -30.30 16.65 -10.25
N TYR A 586 -31.62 16.47 -10.36
CA TYR A 586 -32.48 16.02 -9.25
C TYR A 586 -32.40 14.52 -8.95
N LYS A 587 -31.71 13.73 -9.79
CA LYS A 587 -31.50 12.28 -9.64
C LYS A 587 -30.00 11.95 -9.71
N LEU A 588 -29.56 11.06 -8.82
CA LEU A 588 -28.21 10.50 -8.80
C LEU A 588 -28.29 8.97 -8.89
N GLU A 589 -27.46 8.38 -9.75
CA GLU A 589 -27.17 6.95 -9.76
C GLU A 589 -25.71 6.77 -9.33
N TYR A 590 -25.48 6.04 -8.25
CA TYR A 590 -24.18 5.90 -7.63
C TYR A 590 -23.85 4.44 -7.35
N THR A 591 -22.72 3.96 -7.86
CA THR A 591 -22.23 2.60 -7.60
C THR A 591 -21.38 2.57 -6.34
N ILE A 592 -21.78 1.73 -5.38
CA ILE A 592 -21.10 1.54 -4.10
C ILE A 592 -19.70 0.93 -4.35
N PRO A 593 -18.59 1.57 -3.94
CA PRO A 593 -17.26 1.02 -4.15
C PRO A 593 -17.02 -0.26 -3.35
N GLU A 594 -16.33 -1.24 -3.94
CA GLU A 594 -16.03 -2.54 -3.30
C GLU A 594 -15.22 -2.40 -1.99
N SER A 595 -14.40 -1.35 -1.86
CA SER A 595 -13.65 -1.04 -0.62
C SER A 595 -14.50 -0.44 0.51
N SER A 596 -15.82 -0.37 0.34
CA SER A 596 -16.75 0.27 1.27
C SER A 596 -17.45 -0.70 2.21
N ALA A 597 -17.08 -1.98 2.19
CA ALA A 597 -17.54 -3.04 3.08
C ALA A 597 -17.72 -2.58 4.54
N GLY A 598 -18.93 -2.68 5.08
CA GLY A 598 -19.23 -2.30 6.47
C GLY A 598 -19.19 -0.80 6.77
N LYS A 599 -19.03 0.07 5.75
CA LYS A 599 -19.09 1.53 5.89
C LYS A 599 -20.51 2.05 5.61
N THR A 600 -20.80 3.26 6.07
CA THR A 600 -22.02 3.99 5.68
C THR A 600 -21.66 5.06 4.65
N ILE A 601 -22.39 5.07 3.54
CA ILE A 601 -22.31 6.09 2.52
C ILE A 601 -23.41 7.11 2.77
N LYS A 602 -23.03 8.38 2.93
CA LYS A 602 -23.97 9.50 3.01
C LYS A 602 -24.01 10.22 1.68
N ILE A 603 -25.20 10.38 1.13
CA ILE A 603 -25.47 10.99 -0.18
C ILE A 603 -26.35 12.22 0.02
N ARG A 604 -25.84 13.40 -0.32
CA ARG A 604 -26.46 14.70 -0.01
C ARG A 604 -26.64 15.54 -1.27
N PRO A 605 -27.89 15.83 -1.70
CA PRO A 605 -28.14 16.81 -2.73
C PRO A 605 -27.95 18.24 -2.19
N TYR A 606 -27.37 19.13 -2.99
CA TYR A 606 -27.14 20.51 -2.62
C TYR A 606 -27.05 21.45 -3.81
N ILE A 607 -27.44 22.72 -3.65
CA ILE A 607 -27.23 23.75 -4.68
C ILE A 607 -26.02 24.63 -4.32
N ASN A 608 -25.93 25.02 -3.04
CA ASN A 608 -24.85 25.89 -2.55
C ASN A 608 -23.82 25.11 -1.73
N SER A 609 -24.28 24.35 -0.73
CA SER A 609 -23.41 23.52 0.12
C SER A 609 -24.16 22.29 0.65
N PRO A 610 -23.50 21.13 0.75
CA PRO A 610 -24.11 19.90 1.27
C PRO A 610 -24.50 20.01 2.73
N SER A 611 -25.58 19.31 3.12
CA SER A 611 -26.12 19.31 4.48
C SER A 611 -26.60 17.92 4.88
N ASP A 612 -26.25 17.48 6.09
CA ASP A 612 -26.71 16.21 6.66
C ASP A 612 -28.22 16.19 6.95
N ASN A 613 -28.88 17.35 7.01
CA ASN A 613 -30.32 17.45 7.27
C ASN A 613 -31.18 16.88 6.14
N TYR A 614 -30.64 16.75 4.93
CA TYR A 614 -31.31 16.19 3.76
C TYR A 614 -30.35 15.23 3.07
N CYS A 615 -30.22 14.03 3.63
CA CYS A 615 -29.21 13.03 3.27
C CYS A 615 -29.84 11.64 3.19
N VAL A 616 -29.40 10.84 2.21
CA VAL A 616 -29.63 9.39 2.20
C VAL A 616 -28.40 8.72 2.82
N ALA A 617 -28.60 7.99 3.91
CA ALA A 617 -27.56 7.17 4.52
C ALA A 617 -27.75 5.70 4.11
N THR A 618 -26.86 5.21 3.26
CA THR A 618 -26.87 3.83 2.76
C THR A 618 -25.78 3.03 3.45
N SER A 619 -26.16 1.99 4.20
CA SER A 619 -25.19 1.07 4.81
C SER A 619 -24.70 0.04 3.78
N VAL A 620 -23.38 -0.13 3.67
CA VAL A 620 -22.76 -1.08 2.73
C VAL A 620 -22.62 -2.45 3.39
N ILE A 621 -23.40 -3.41 2.91
CA ILE A 621 -23.34 -4.80 3.38
C ILE A 621 -22.21 -5.56 2.68
N THR A 622 -21.47 -6.36 3.44
CA THR A 622 -20.21 -7.00 3.00
C THR A 622 -20.42 -8.00 1.88
N GLY A 623 -19.54 -8.00 0.87
CA GLY A 623 -19.60 -8.85 -0.34
C GLY A 623 -19.46 -10.37 -0.13
N TRP A 624 -19.72 -10.89 1.07
CA TRP A 624 -19.72 -12.33 1.31
C TRP A 624 -20.95 -13.00 0.69
N THR A 625 -20.73 -14.10 -0.02
CA THR A 625 -21.82 -14.96 -0.47
C THR A 625 -22.07 -16.00 0.61
N CYS A 626 -23.28 -16.01 1.17
CA CYS A 626 -23.68 -16.98 2.19
C CYS A 626 -24.41 -18.14 1.53
N ILE A 627 -23.93 -19.36 1.75
CA ILE A 627 -24.56 -20.59 1.28
C ILE A 627 -24.76 -21.49 2.48
N GLU A 628 -25.93 -22.13 2.54
CA GLU A 628 -26.20 -23.19 3.52
C GLU A 628 -26.42 -24.48 2.75
N ASP A 629 -25.75 -25.55 3.20
CA ASP A 629 -26.05 -26.91 2.82
C ASP A 629 -26.87 -27.57 3.93
N PRO A 630 -28.15 -27.90 3.67
CA PRO A 630 -29.04 -28.42 4.70
C PRO A 630 -28.89 -29.93 4.91
N ASP A 631 -28.24 -30.65 3.99
CA ASP A 631 -27.95 -32.09 4.11
C ASP A 631 -26.70 -32.33 4.96
N ASP A 632 -26.67 -33.51 5.58
CA ASP A 632 -25.57 -33.98 6.46
C ASP A 632 -24.86 -35.17 5.78
N ASP A 633 -24.74 -35.11 4.45
CA ASP A 633 -24.14 -36.17 3.61
C ASP A 633 -22.70 -35.86 3.19
N PHE A 634 -22.18 -34.71 3.63
CA PHE A 634 -20.80 -34.26 3.45
C PHE A 634 -20.44 -33.88 2.01
N ASN A 635 -21.41 -33.92 1.10
CA ASN A 635 -21.16 -33.79 -0.32
C ASN A 635 -21.28 -32.34 -0.78
N ALA A 636 -20.25 -31.82 -1.46
CA ALA A 636 -20.33 -30.52 -2.12
C ALA A 636 -21.09 -30.63 -3.46
N GLU A 637 -22.26 -31.27 -3.47
CA GLU A 637 -23.10 -31.50 -4.66
C GLU A 637 -24.22 -30.48 -4.85
N ASN A 638 -24.35 -29.53 -3.93
CA ASN A 638 -25.30 -28.45 -4.02
C ASN A 638 -25.10 -27.68 -5.35
N GLU A 639 -26.14 -27.63 -6.20
CA GLU A 639 -26.12 -26.93 -7.50
C GLU A 639 -25.62 -25.47 -7.37
N LYS A 640 -25.78 -24.85 -6.19
CA LYS A 640 -25.34 -23.48 -5.89
C LYS A 640 -23.82 -23.31 -5.85
N ILE A 641 -23.04 -24.38 -5.65
CA ILE A 641 -21.58 -24.35 -5.65
C ILE A 641 -21.00 -24.94 -6.94
N VAL A 642 -21.54 -26.07 -7.41
CA VAL A 642 -21.06 -26.73 -8.63
C VAL A 642 -21.18 -25.80 -9.85
N THR A 643 -22.23 -24.98 -9.94
CA THR A 643 -22.40 -23.96 -11.00
C THR A 643 -21.29 -22.91 -11.04
N HIS A 644 -20.59 -22.67 -9.92
CA HIS A 644 -19.50 -21.69 -9.87
C HIS A 644 -18.19 -22.23 -10.43
N PHE A 645 -18.01 -23.56 -10.44
CA PHE A 645 -16.90 -24.23 -11.13
C PHE A 645 -17.11 -24.32 -12.66
N GLY A 646 -18.32 -24.05 -13.15
CA GLY A 646 -18.63 -23.78 -14.57
C GLY A 646 -18.31 -24.95 -15.52
N ASP A 647 -17.75 -24.63 -16.70
CA ASP A 647 -17.45 -25.56 -17.81
C ASP A 647 -16.46 -26.70 -17.45
N LEU A 648 -15.90 -26.70 -16.24
CA LEU A 648 -15.04 -27.77 -15.71
C LEU A 648 -15.79 -29.07 -15.44
N THR A 649 -17.12 -29.05 -15.48
CA THR A 649 -17.97 -30.23 -15.24
C THR A 649 -18.66 -30.70 -16.52
N ALA A 650 -18.04 -30.53 -17.69
CA ALA A 650 -18.65 -30.88 -18.98
C ALA A 650 -19.08 -32.36 -19.08
N ASP A 651 -18.47 -33.24 -18.28
CA ASP A 651 -18.82 -34.66 -18.10
C ASP A 651 -19.59 -34.96 -16.79
N GLY A 652 -19.90 -33.93 -16.01
CA GLY A 652 -20.63 -34.00 -14.74
C GLY A 652 -19.80 -34.42 -13.52
N THR A 653 -18.49 -34.63 -13.63
CA THR A 653 -17.65 -35.11 -12.51
C THR A 653 -16.44 -34.21 -12.30
N LEU A 654 -16.31 -33.62 -11.11
CA LEU A 654 -15.12 -32.82 -10.76
C LEU A 654 -13.96 -33.75 -10.36
N THR A 655 -12.85 -33.72 -11.10
CA THR A 655 -11.65 -34.49 -10.74
C THR A 655 -10.68 -33.69 -9.87
N ARG A 656 -9.78 -34.39 -9.15
CA ARG A 656 -8.71 -33.77 -8.37
C ARG A 656 -7.82 -32.85 -9.22
N GLU A 657 -7.52 -33.24 -10.45
CA GLU A 657 -6.67 -32.47 -11.36
C GLU A 657 -7.39 -31.22 -11.88
N GLU A 658 -8.70 -31.30 -12.15
CA GLU A 658 -9.50 -30.14 -12.54
C GLU A 658 -9.63 -29.14 -11.41
N LEU A 659 -9.83 -29.60 -10.18
CA LEU A 659 -9.92 -28.73 -9.01
C LEU A 659 -8.58 -28.03 -8.73
N LYS A 660 -7.47 -28.78 -8.80
CA LYS A 660 -6.13 -28.22 -8.69
C LYS A 660 -5.86 -27.17 -9.77
N LYS A 661 -6.21 -27.48 -11.02
CA LYS A 661 -6.06 -26.55 -12.15
C LYS A 661 -6.93 -25.31 -11.97
N PHE A 662 -8.16 -25.45 -11.48
CA PHE A 662 -9.08 -24.34 -11.24
C PHE A 662 -8.51 -23.31 -10.25
N PHE A 663 -8.04 -23.76 -9.08
CA PHE A 663 -7.45 -22.87 -8.09
C PHE A 663 -6.11 -22.29 -8.56
N ALA A 664 -5.29 -23.08 -9.28
CA ALA A 664 -4.01 -22.61 -9.78
C ALA A 664 -4.13 -21.54 -10.89
N ASP A 665 -5.04 -21.76 -11.85
CA ASP A 665 -5.21 -20.90 -13.03
C ASP A 665 -6.14 -19.71 -12.77
N ASN A 666 -7.03 -19.82 -11.77
CA ASN A 666 -8.03 -18.81 -11.43
C ASN A 666 -8.78 -18.27 -12.67
N PRO A 667 -9.49 -19.14 -13.42
CA PRO A 667 -10.15 -18.74 -14.66
C PRO A 667 -11.19 -17.65 -14.38
N ASP A 668 -11.07 -16.51 -15.08
CA ASP A 668 -11.95 -15.34 -14.96
C ASP A 668 -12.11 -14.80 -13.52
N GLY A 669 -11.14 -15.04 -12.63
CA GLY A 669 -11.22 -14.62 -11.23
C GLY A 669 -12.16 -15.46 -10.37
N LYS A 670 -12.62 -16.63 -10.83
CA LYS A 670 -13.63 -17.44 -10.12
C LYS A 670 -13.12 -18.07 -8.83
N ALA A 671 -11.86 -18.53 -8.79
CA ALA A 671 -11.27 -19.06 -7.57
C ALA A 671 -11.15 -17.97 -6.49
N GLU A 672 -10.81 -16.74 -6.89
CA GLU A 672 -10.74 -15.60 -5.96
C GLU A 672 -12.10 -15.22 -5.37
N LYS A 673 -13.18 -15.37 -6.15
CA LYS A 673 -14.55 -15.13 -5.65
C LYS A 673 -14.91 -16.09 -4.52
N LEU A 674 -14.53 -17.37 -4.61
CA LEU A 674 -14.80 -18.37 -3.57
C LEU A 674 -14.16 -18.04 -2.22
N ARG A 675 -13.09 -17.23 -2.19
CA ARG A 675 -12.47 -16.77 -0.94
C ARG A 675 -13.45 -15.99 -0.05
N SER A 676 -14.45 -15.30 -0.64
CA SER A 676 -15.47 -14.55 0.09
C SER A 676 -16.79 -15.30 0.23
N PHE A 677 -16.75 -16.63 0.33
CA PHE A 677 -17.93 -17.45 0.60
C PHE A 677 -17.95 -17.82 2.08
N ALA A 678 -19.11 -17.66 2.71
CA ALA A 678 -19.41 -18.23 4.02
C ALA A 678 -20.34 -19.40 3.78
N CYS A 679 -19.87 -20.61 4.09
CA CYS A 679 -20.57 -21.84 3.77
C CYS A 679 -20.97 -22.53 5.07
N LYS A 680 -22.27 -22.78 5.26
CA LYS A 680 -22.76 -23.50 6.42
C LYS A 680 -22.97 -24.97 6.06
N PHE A 681 -22.20 -25.87 6.67
CA PHE A 681 -22.30 -27.31 6.45
C PHE A 681 -21.79 -28.06 7.69
N ALA A 682 -21.97 -29.38 7.73
CA ALA A 682 -21.44 -30.21 8.81
C ALA A 682 -19.91 -30.35 8.73
N SER A 683 -19.20 -29.99 9.79
CA SER A 683 -17.74 -30.08 9.83
C SER A 683 -17.22 -31.52 9.70
N GLU A 684 -16.09 -31.71 8.99
CA GLU A 684 -15.44 -33.01 8.76
C GLU A 684 -14.99 -33.72 10.04
N TRP A 685 -14.94 -32.97 11.14
CA TRP A 685 -14.51 -33.45 12.44
C TRP A 685 -15.66 -33.86 13.37
N GLY A 686 -16.90 -33.62 12.95
CA GLY A 686 -18.11 -33.80 13.76
C GLY A 686 -19.25 -34.52 13.03
N VAL A 687 -18.93 -35.36 12.05
CA VAL A 687 -19.89 -36.13 11.25
C VAL A 687 -20.77 -37.00 12.14
N LYS A 688 -22.10 -36.82 12.07
CA LYS A 688 -23.07 -37.56 12.89
C LYS A 688 -23.35 -38.97 12.38
N ASP A 689 -23.48 -39.11 11.05
CA ASP A 689 -23.68 -40.39 10.37
C ASP A 689 -22.47 -40.72 9.47
N LEU A 690 -21.42 -41.27 10.08
CA LEU A 690 -20.21 -41.62 9.37
C LEU A 690 -20.45 -42.69 8.29
N ALA A 691 -21.40 -43.61 8.51
CA ALA A 691 -21.71 -44.67 7.57
C ALA A 691 -22.33 -44.09 6.28
N ALA A 692 -23.22 -43.10 6.40
CA ALA A 692 -23.78 -42.38 5.26
C ALA A 692 -22.70 -41.64 4.46
N ALA A 693 -21.83 -40.87 5.13
CA ALA A 693 -20.74 -40.14 4.49
C ALA A 693 -19.75 -41.07 3.75
N ILE A 694 -19.42 -42.23 4.34
CA ILE A 694 -18.59 -43.26 3.69
C ILE A 694 -19.33 -43.90 2.51
N GLY A 695 -20.65 -44.05 2.59
CA GLY A 695 -21.50 -44.51 1.49
C GLY A 695 -21.38 -43.62 0.25
N GLU A 696 -21.46 -42.30 0.42
CA GLU A 696 -21.31 -41.34 -0.68
C GLU A 696 -19.90 -41.34 -1.27
N LEU A 697 -18.87 -41.40 -0.44
CA LEU A 697 -17.47 -41.55 -0.89
C LEU A 697 -17.28 -42.77 -1.79
N LYS A 698 -17.88 -43.91 -1.41
CA LYS A 698 -17.84 -45.14 -2.21
C LYS A 698 -18.55 -44.98 -3.56
N LYS A 699 -19.69 -44.28 -3.61
CA LYS A 699 -20.40 -44.00 -4.88
C LYS A 699 -19.56 -43.16 -5.84
N LYS A 700 -18.74 -42.26 -5.32
CA LYS A 700 -17.77 -41.45 -6.10
C LYS A 700 -16.48 -42.20 -6.46
N GLY A 701 -16.37 -43.49 -6.15
CA GLY A 701 -15.22 -44.34 -6.49
C GLY A 701 -14.07 -44.29 -5.48
N PHE A 702 -14.25 -43.67 -4.31
CA PHE A 702 -13.23 -43.70 -3.25
C PHE A 702 -13.30 -45.01 -2.46
N ASN A 703 -12.15 -45.61 -2.17
CA ASN A 703 -12.02 -46.77 -1.30
C ASN A 703 -12.02 -46.35 0.18
N ALA A 704 -13.10 -45.69 0.63
CA ALA A 704 -13.22 -45.15 1.98
C ALA A 704 -13.74 -46.22 2.97
N LYS A 705 -13.19 -46.24 4.19
CA LYS A 705 -13.61 -47.12 5.28
C LYS A 705 -13.85 -46.32 6.54
N GLU A 706 -14.89 -46.64 7.31
CA GLU A 706 -15.20 -45.92 8.54
C GLU A 706 -14.02 -45.93 9.53
N GLU A 707 -13.27 -47.03 9.57
CA GLU A 707 -12.10 -47.19 10.45
C GLU A 707 -11.00 -46.16 10.21
N ASP A 708 -10.89 -45.65 8.97
CA ASP A 708 -9.84 -44.70 8.56
C ASP A 708 -10.16 -43.27 9.02
N TYR A 709 -11.44 -42.93 9.16
CA TYR A 709 -11.90 -41.56 9.48
C TYR A 709 -12.29 -41.38 10.94
N LYS A 710 -12.85 -42.43 11.56
CA LYS A 710 -13.29 -42.43 12.97
C LYS A 710 -12.23 -41.87 13.95
N PRO A 711 -10.92 -42.14 13.80
CA PRO A 711 -9.90 -41.61 14.72
C PRO A 711 -9.76 -40.07 14.74
N TYR A 712 -10.27 -39.38 13.72
CA TYR A 712 -10.14 -37.92 13.54
C TYR A 712 -11.37 -37.14 14.03
N LEU A 713 -12.47 -37.84 14.38
CA LEU A 713 -13.73 -37.23 14.80
C LEU A 713 -13.67 -36.75 16.26
N TRP A 714 -13.18 -35.53 16.48
CA TRP A 714 -12.95 -34.98 17.82
C TRP A 714 -14.12 -34.20 18.41
N TRP A 715 -15.13 -33.82 17.62
CA TRP A 715 -16.19 -32.91 18.08
C TRP A 715 -16.97 -33.48 19.26
N LYS A 716 -17.38 -34.75 19.16
CA LYS A 716 -18.10 -35.44 20.24
C LYS A 716 -17.23 -35.60 21.47
N GLU A 717 -15.96 -35.97 21.29
CA GLU A 717 -15.00 -36.15 22.38
C GLU A 717 -14.78 -34.85 23.16
N ALA A 718 -14.70 -33.71 22.47
CA ALA A 718 -14.61 -32.40 23.10
C ALA A 718 -15.87 -32.06 23.92
N THR A 719 -17.07 -32.34 23.38
CA THR A 719 -18.32 -32.14 24.13
C THR A 719 -18.43 -33.06 25.35
N ASP A 720 -18.00 -34.32 25.23
CA ASP A 720 -17.96 -35.28 26.33
C ASP A 720 -16.95 -34.84 27.42
N ALA A 721 -15.86 -34.19 27.03
CA ALA A 721 -14.89 -33.56 27.93
C ALA A 721 -15.38 -32.23 28.57
N GLY A 722 -16.62 -31.81 28.29
CA GLY A 722 -17.24 -30.63 28.90
C GLY A 722 -16.90 -29.30 28.23
N VAL A 723 -16.40 -29.32 26.99
CA VAL A 723 -16.19 -28.14 26.16
C VAL A 723 -17.54 -27.70 25.58
N ILE A 724 -17.84 -26.41 25.66
CA ILE A 724 -19.09 -25.86 25.11
C ILE A 724 -18.87 -25.54 23.64
N LEU A 725 -19.41 -26.39 22.76
CA LEU A 725 -19.32 -26.23 21.30
C LEU A 725 -20.71 -26.14 20.67
N PRO A 726 -20.84 -25.46 19.52
CA PRO A 726 -22.06 -25.52 18.74
C PRO A 726 -22.27 -26.91 18.14
N SER A 727 -23.46 -27.13 17.58
CA SER A 727 -23.72 -28.29 16.71
C SER A 727 -22.67 -28.31 15.57
N PRO A 728 -22.19 -29.48 15.11
CA PRO A 728 -21.19 -29.59 14.04
C PRO A 728 -21.56 -28.94 12.71
N ASN A 729 -22.84 -28.59 12.49
CA ASN A 729 -23.28 -27.80 11.35
C ASN A 729 -23.08 -26.31 11.65
N VAL A 730 -22.00 -25.74 11.14
CA VAL A 730 -21.50 -24.39 11.44
C VAL A 730 -21.17 -23.62 10.17
N TRP A 731 -21.02 -22.31 10.27
CA TRP A 731 -20.49 -21.48 9.19
C TRP A 731 -18.97 -21.59 9.12
N HIS A 732 -18.46 -21.99 7.97
CA HIS A 732 -17.04 -22.03 7.62
C HIS A 732 -16.67 -20.85 6.74
N TYR A 733 -15.43 -20.39 6.86
CA TYR A 733 -14.89 -19.25 6.12
C TYR A 733 -13.51 -19.58 5.58
N ASN A 734 -13.14 -19.02 4.42
CA ASN A 734 -11.75 -19.02 3.99
C ASN A 734 -10.90 -18.29 5.06
N PRO A 735 -9.96 -18.96 5.75
CA PRO A 735 -9.26 -18.36 6.88
C PRO A 735 -8.39 -17.16 6.51
N ILE A 736 -7.77 -17.16 5.32
CA ILE A 736 -6.95 -16.02 4.85
C ILE A 736 -7.84 -14.80 4.63
N ARG A 737 -8.96 -14.96 3.90
CA ARG A 737 -9.91 -13.87 3.66
C ARG A 737 -10.57 -13.39 4.94
N PHE A 738 -10.87 -14.30 5.86
CA PHE A 738 -11.43 -13.95 7.16
C PHE A 738 -10.48 -13.03 7.93
N LEU A 739 -9.18 -13.36 8.01
CA LEU A 739 -8.19 -12.49 8.65
C LEU A 739 -7.94 -11.18 7.89
N GLU A 740 -8.07 -11.17 6.56
CA GLU A 740 -7.99 -9.92 5.77
C GLU A 740 -9.13 -8.95 6.15
N VAL A 741 -10.34 -9.47 6.36
CA VAL A 741 -11.53 -8.67 6.66
C VAL A 741 -11.61 -8.30 8.14
N PHE A 742 -11.29 -9.23 9.05
CA PHE A 742 -11.50 -9.07 10.49
C PHE A 742 -10.22 -8.87 11.30
N GLY A 743 -9.04 -9.09 10.70
CA GLY A 743 -7.74 -8.97 11.37
C GLY A 743 -7.06 -7.61 11.23
N THR A 744 -6.10 -7.37 12.14
CA THR A 744 -5.14 -6.24 12.13
C THR A 744 -3.74 -6.81 12.31
N PRO A 745 -2.71 -6.33 11.61
CA PRO A 745 -1.38 -6.94 11.71
C PRO A 745 -0.83 -6.92 13.15
N VAL A 746 -0.31 -8.06 13.62
CA VAL A 746 0.55 -8.12 14.82
C VAL A 746 1.91 -7.50 14.49
N ALA A 747 2.37 -6.53 15.29
CA ALA A 747 3.72 -6.01 15.19
C ALA A 747 4.74 -7.15 15.44
N PRO A 748 5.78 -7.30 14.60
CA PRO A 748 6.65 -8.48 14.64
C PRO A 748 7.33 -8.64 16.00
N SER A 749 7.08 -9.77 16.68
CA SER A 749 7.80 -10.17 17.88
C SER A 749 9.24 -10.57 17.52
N GLN A 750 10.22 -9.77 17.94
CA GLN A 750 11.62 -10.13 17.80
C GLN A 750 12.00 -11.22 18.80
N SER A 751 12.05 -12.48 18.36
CA SER A 751 12.69 -13.57 19.08
C SER A 751 13.96 -14.01 18.35
N ALA A 752 15.04 -13.28 18.59
CA ALA A 752 16.43 -13.77 18.50
C ALA A 752 17.26 -12.99 19.53
N PRO A 753 18.19 -13.62 20.27
CA PRO A 753 18.86 -12.96 21.39
C PRO A 753 19.74 -11.83 20.88
N ALA A 754 19.40 -10.60 21.27
CA ALA A 754 20.29 -9.47 21.13
C ALA A 754 21.57 -9.76 21.92
N ALA A 755 22.70 -9.70 21.24
CA ALA A 755 23.99 -9.52 21.88
C ALA A 755 23.90 -8.31 22.84
N GLN A 756 24.61 -8.41 23.98
CA GLN A 756 24.59 -7.45 25.09
C GLN A 756 24.50 -5.97 24.65
N PRO A 757 23.78 -5.13 25.41
CA PRO A 757 23.62 -3.72 25.09
C PRO A 757 24.98 -3.02 25.08
N ALA A 758 25.40 -2.57 23.90
CA ALA A 758 26.43 -1.57 23.77
C ALA A 758 25.96 -0.29 24.47
N GLN A 759 26.88 0.34 25.20
CA GLN A 759 26.73 1.63 25.88
C GLN A 759 26.07 2.71 25.00
N PRO A 760 25.41 3.72 25.62
CA PRO A 760 24.58 4.70 24.92
C PRO A 760 25.30 5.33 23.73
N PRO A 761 24.68 5.41 22.53
CA PRO A 761 25.32 6.00 21.37
C PRO A 761 25.51 7.49 21.63
N VAL A 762 26.78 7.86 21.74
CA VAL A 762 27.28 9.21 21.44
C VAL A 762 26.51 9.73 20.23
N ALA A 763 25.92 10.93 20.34
CA ALA A 763 25.15 11.59 19.27
C ALA A 763 25.75 11.23 17.90
N THR A 764 25.02 10.61 17.00
CA THR A 764 25.60 10.16 15.73
C THR A 764 25.68 11.32 14.75
N VAL A 765 26.76 11.39 13.97
CA VAL A 765 26.93 12.39 12.91
C VAL A 765 25.89 12.14 11.80
N GLY A 766 24.92 13.03 11.65
CA GLY A 766 23.94 13.03 10.55
C GLY A 766 24.33 13.96 9.39
N ILE A 767 23.73 13.77 8.22
CA ILE A 767 24.00 14.54 6.99
C ILE A 767 23.02 15.72 6.92
N LYS A 768 23.54 16.92 6.63
CA LYS A 768 22.75 18.16 6.56
C LYS A 768 22.61 18.69 5.13
N LYS A 769 23.65 18.55 4.30
CA LYS A 769 23.65 19.07 2.93
C LYS A 769 24.41 18.17 1.96
N CYS A 770 23.90 18.07 0.74
CA CYS A 770 24.50 17.37 -0.37
C CYS A 770 24.43 18.22 -1.63
N GLU A 771 25.46 18.14 -2.47
CA GLU A 771 25.55 18.88 -3.72
C GLU A 771 25.80 17.92 -4.88
N GLY A 772 25.30 18.29 -6.06
CA GLY A 772 25.44 17.55 -7.32
C GLY A 772 24.78 18.32 -8.46
N PRO A 773 24.94 17.87 -9.72
CA PRO A 773 24.48 18.62 -10.88
C PRO A 773 22.94 18.66 -10.95
N ALA A 774 22.39 19.83 -11.28
CA ALA A 774 20.95 20.00 -11.48
C ALA A 774 20.45 19.40 -12.80
N THR A 775 21.34 19.23 -13.78
CA THR A 775 21.05 18.59 -15.07
C THR A 775 22.18 17.65 -15.51
N VAL A 776 21.82 16.57 -16.22
CA VAL A 776 22.75 15.55 -16.73
C VAL A 776 22.24 14.97 -18.04
N LEU A 777 23.04 14.21 -18.78
CA LEU A 777 22.65 13.59 -20.05
C LEU A 777 22.51 12.08 -19.93
N PRO A 778 21.75 11.43 -20.82
CA PRO A 778 21.72 9.97 -20.90
C PRO A 778 23.13 9.45 -21.16
N GLY A 779 23.56 8.42 -20.42
CA GLY A 779 24.91 7.84 -20.49
C GLY A 779 25.98 8.53 -19.63
N GLN A 780 25.71 9.70 -19.05
CA GLN A 780 26.69 10.42 -18.21
C GLN A 780 26.57 10.08 -16.72
N LYS A 781 27.67 10.29 -15.98
CA LYS A 781 27.73 10.09 -14.53
C LYS A 781 27.25 11.34 -13.79
N ILE A 782 26.28 11.16 -12.91
CA ILE A 782 25.94 12.10 -11.85
C ILE A 782 26.96 11.91 -10.73
N VAL A 783 27.66 12.97 -10.33
CA VAL A 783 28.56 12.96 -9.18
C VAL A 783 27.93 13.81 -8.07
N CYS A 784 27.59 13.17 -6.96
CA CYS A 784 27.07 13.84 -5.77
C CYS A 784 28.07 13.77 -4.62
N LYS A 785 28.10 14.81 -3.79
CA LYS A 785 28.99 14.89 -2.63
C LYS A 785 28.29 15.47 -1.42
N VAL A 786 28.50 14.87 -0.25
CA VAL A 786 28.08 15.44 1.02
C VAL A 786 28.96 16.64 1.37
N THR A 787 28.35 17.79 1.66
CA THR A 787 29.07 19.05 1.92
C THR A 787 28.90 19.58 3.33
N GLU A 788 27.83 19.19 4.04
CA GLU A 788 27.65 19.54 5.45
C GLU A 788 27.07 18.37 6.27
N TYR A 789 27.56 18.26 7.51
CA TYR A 789 27.06 17.35 8.52
C TYR A 789 26.50 18.13 9.71
N THR A 790 25.62 17.49 10.47
CA THR A 790 25.01 18.02 11.71
C THR A 790 26.04 18.34 12.80
N LYS A 791 27.24 17.76 12.72
CA LYS A 791 28.43 18.08 13.53
C LYS A 791 29.68 17.57 12.82
N THR A 792 30.88 17.95 13.28
CA THR A 792 32.16 17.58 12.64
C THR A 792 32.29 16.05 12.48
N PRO A 793 32.36 15.52 11.25
CA PRO A 793 32.46 14.07 10.99
C PRO A 793 33.88 13.54 11.21
N THR A 794 34.02 12.31 11.72
CA THR A 794 35.31 11.59 11.69
C THR A 794 35.51 10.87 10.35
N ASP A 795 36.73 10.48 10.00
CA ASP A 795 37.00 9.69 8.78
C ASP A 795 36.26 8.34 8.73
N THR A 796 35.87 7.81 9.89
CA THR A 796 35.04 6.61 9.98
C THR A 796 33.58 6.92 9.68
N ASP A 797 33.06 8.08 10.10
CA ASP A 797 31.69 8.50 9.79
C ASP A 797 31.52 8.78 8.30
N LYS A 798 32.52 9.44 7.71
CA LYS A 798 32.59 9.73 6.28
C LYS A 798 32.46 8.48 5.42
N LYS A 799 33.03 7.35 5.87
CA LYS A 799 32.97 6.05 5.18
C LYS A 799 31.61 5.34 5.29
N LYS A 800 30.78 5.71 6.27
CA LYS A 800 29.44 5.11 6.51
C LYS A 800 28.34 5.73 5.66
N VAL A 801 28.63 6.81 4.93
CA VAL A 801 27.66 7.43 4.03
C VAL A 801 27.24 6.43 2.94
N SER A 802 25.94 6.23 2.85
CA SER A 802 25.22 5.38 1.89
C SER A 802 24.41 6.25 0.94
N TRP A 803 24.04 5.74 -0.22
CA TRP A 803 23.39 6.51 -1.28
C TRP A 803 22.22 5.75 -1.90
N CYS A 804 21.12 6.46 -2.14
CA CYS A 804 19.92 5.94 -2.78
C CYS A 804 19.57 6.83 -3.99
N VAL A 805 19.43 6.24 -5.16
CA VAL A 805 18.98 6.90 -6.39
C VAL A 805 17.54 6.49 -6.64
N LYS A 806 16.66 7.48 -6.72
CA LYS A 806 15.27 7.30 -7.12
C LYS A 806 15.05 7.91 -8.50
N LEU A 807 14.29 7.21 -9.33
CA LEU A 807 13.70 7.76 -10.54
C LEU A 807 12.27 8.18 -10.18
N GLU A 808 11.99 9.48 -10.20
CA GLU A 808 10.79 10.09 -9.62
C GLU A 808 10.62 9.71 -8.13
N ARG A 809 9.95 8.59 -7.83
CA ARG A 809 9.70 8.08 -6.47
C ARG A 809 10.11 6.61 -6.24
N THR A 810 10.57 5.93 -7.29
CA THR A 810 10.95 4.52 -7.22
C THR A 810 12.45 4.40 -7.01
N VAL A 811 12.89 3.64 -6.01
CA VAL A 811 14.31 3.34 -5.80
C VAL A 811 14.81 2.48 -6.96
N VAL A 812 15.74 3.02 -7.75
CA VAL A 812 16.35 2.32 -8.89
C VAL A 812 17.76 1.85 -8.58
N LYS A 813 18.40 2.41 -7.55
CA LYS A 813 19.71 1.97 -7.08
C LYS A 813 19.91 2.35 -5.61
N GLU A 814 20.46 1.44 -4.82
CA GLU A 814 20.88 1.72 -3.45
C GLU A 814 22.26 1.11 -3.20
N GLU A 815 23.15 1.89 -2.59
CA GLU A 815 24.52 1.46 -2.30
C GLU A 815 24.94 1.92 -0.91
N LYS A 816 25.30 0.95 -0.06
CA LYS A 816 25.65 1.20 1.35
C LYS A 816 27.16 1.42 1.55
N ASN A 817 27.52 2.28 2.50
CA ASN A 817 28.91 2.53 2.93
C ASN A 817 29.88 2.90 1.79
N LYS A 818 29.46 3.78 0.87
CA LYS A 818 30.25 4.19 -0.30
C LYS A 818 31.14 5.41 -0.07
N GLY A 819 30.94 6.11 1.04
CA GLY A 819 31.70 7.31 1.36
C GLY A 819 31.00 8.59 0.94
N GLU A 820 31.67 9.73 1.17
CA GLU A 820 31.07 11.08 1.03
C GLU A 820 30.80 11.51 -0.42
N GLN A 821 31.22 10.72 -1.40
CA GLN A 821 31.04 10.99 -2.82
C GLN A 821 30.46 9.76 -3.51
N PHE A 822 29.52 9.98 -4.42
CA PHE A 822 28.81 8.93 -5.12
C PHE A 822 28.68 9.25 -6.60
N GLU A 823 28.86 8.22 -7.43
CA GLU A 823 28.74 8.32 -8.87
C GLU A 823 27.62 7.40 -9.37
N PHE A 824 26.72 7.94 -10.19
CA PHE A 824 25.66 7.19 -10.84
C PHE A 824 25.64 7.45 -12.34
N THR A 825 25.89 6.42 -13.14
CA THR A 825 25.74 6.52 -14.60
C THR A 825 24.26 6.47 -14.98
N VAL A 826 23.80 7.51 -15.66
CA VAL A 826 22.42 7.64 -16.13
C VAL A 826 22.21 6.69 -17.30
N PRO A 827 21.15 5.86 -17.31
CA PRO A 827 20.84 5.00 -18.44
C PRO A 827 20.66 5.82 -19.73
N GLU A 828 21.14 5.31 -20.85
CA GLU A 828 21.01 5.98 -22.17
C GLU A 828 19.54 6.18 -22.59
N THR A 829 18.62 5.42 -22.00
CA THR A 829 17.18 5.48 -22.22
C THR A 829 16.46 6.50 -21.33
N ALA A 830 17.13 7.12 -20.37
CA ALA A 830 16.51 7.97 -19.34
C ALA A 830 16.45 9.47 -19.68
N ALA A 831 16.43 9.80 -20.97
CA ALA A 831 16.30 11.17 -21.45
C ALA A 831 14.94 11.77 -20.99
N GLY A 832 14.91 13.02 -20.53
CA GLY A 832 13.70 13.66 -20.00
C GLY A 832 13.34 13.31 -18.55
N ALA A 833 14.02 12.34 -17.93
CA ALA A 833 13.65 11.82 -16.61
C ALA A 833 14.25 12.63 -15.44
N THR A 834 13.61 12.58 -14.27
CA THR A 834 14.13 13.21 -13.05
C THR A 834 14.65 12.18 -12.06
N PHE A 835 15.93 12.26 -11.72
CA PHE A 835 16.53 11.48 -10.64
C PHE A 835 16.60 12.30 -9.35
N THR A 836 16.31 11.66 -8.21
CA THR A 836 16.57 12.20 -6.87
C THR A 836 17.55 11.29 -6.14
N ILE A 837 18.66 11.86 -5.67
CA ILE A 837 19.81 11.14 -5.11
C ILE A 837 19.96 11.54 -3.65
N HIS A 838 19.81 10.56 -2.77
CA HIS A 838 19.73 10.76 -1.32
C HIS A 838 20.97 10.15 -0.66
N PRO A 839 21.87 10.95 -0.08
CA PRO A 839 22.84 10.41 0.86
C PRO A 839 22.16 10.12 2.20
N PHE A 840 22.57 9.06 2.87
CA PHE A 840 22.06 8.68 4.18
C PHE A 840 23.08 7.90 5.01
N MET A 841 22.95 7.98 6.33
CA MET A 841 23.73 7.17 7.29
C MET A 841 22.90 6.01 7.86
N ASN A 842 21.58 6.21 7.97
CA ASN A 842 20.62 5.22 8.49
C ASN A 842 19.51 4.91 7.48
N SER A 843 18.83 5.94 6.95
CA SER A 843 17.79 5.78 5.92
C SER A 843 17.69 7.02 5.00
N PRO A 844 17.36 6.85 3.71
CA PRO A 844 17.16 7.96 2.76
C PRO A 844 16.05 8.93 3.21
N SER A 845 16.27 10.24 3.07
CA SER A 845 15.27 11.28 3.35
C SER A 845 15.17 12.26 2.19
N ASP A 846 13.95 12.71 1.89
CA ASP A 846 13.70 13.72 0.85
C ASP A 846 14.10 15.14 1.31
N SER A 847 14.36 15.34 2.61
CA SER A 847 14.86 16.61 3.15
C SER A 847 16.34 16.87 2.82
N VAL A 848 17.11 15.84 2.44
CA VAL A 848 18.52 15.93 2.06
C VAL A 848 18.74 15.10 0.79
N CYS A 849 18.57 15.72 -0.38
CA CYS A 849 18.75 15.06 -1.67
C CYS A 849 19.22 16.03 -2.77
N VAL A 850 19.84 15.48 -3.81
CA VAL A 850 20.13 16.18 -5.08
C VAL A 850 19.08 15.77 -6.10
N LYS A 851 18.43 16.76 -6.73
CA LYS A 851 17.50 16.53 -7.83
C LYS A 851 18.19 16.87 -9.15
N THR A 852 18.22 15.92 -10.07
CA THR A 852 18.88 16.06 -11.38
C THR A 852 17.91 15.73 -12.51
N VAL A 853 17.76 16.64 -13.48
CA VAL A 853 16.89 16.47 -14.65
C VAL A 853 17.70 16.12 -15.88
N VAL A 854 17.24 15.14 -16.66
CA VAL A 854 17.86 14.79 -17.95
C VAL A 854 17.23 15.66 -19.06
N GLY A 855 17.90 16.73 -19.52
CA GLY A 855 17.27 17.88 -20.24
C GLY A 855 17.16 17.84 -21.78
N THR A 856 16.66 18.95 -22.39
CA THR A 856 16.60 19.27 -23.84
C THR A 856 17.98 19.13 -24.50
N TYR A 857 18.08 18.39 -25.60
CA TYR A 857 19.36 18.06 -26.23
C TYR A 857 19.28 18.03 -27.76
N LEU A 858 20.42 18.17 -28.40
CA LEU A 858 20.60 17.97 -29.83
C LEU A 858 21.16 16.55 -30.08
N LEU A 859 20.65 15.85 -31.07
CA LEU A 859 21.21 14.59 -31.56
C LEU A 859 21.72 14.77 -32.98
N PHE A 860 23.01 14.47 -33.20
CA PHE A 860 23.58 14.35 -34.54
C PHE A 860 23.90 12.89 -34.87
N ASN A 861 23.26 12.37 -35.92
CA ASN A 861 23.39 10.97 -36.33
C ASN A 861 24.26 10.74 -37.57
N GLY A 862 24.97 11.78 -38.02
CA GLY A 862 25.76 11.76 -39.25
C GLY A 862 25.05 12.24 -40.50
N ALA A 863 23.72 12.41 -40.45
CA ALA A 863 22.93 12.97 -41.56
C ALA A 863 22.00 14.12 -41.13
N LYS A 864 21.59 14.12 -39.86
CA LYS A 864 20.69 15.12 -39.30
C LYS A 864 21.14 15.56 -37.93
N LEU A 865 20.99 16.84 -37.65
CA LEU A 865 21.02 17.43 -36.32
C LEU A 865 19.57 17.66 -35.87
N THR A 866 19.17 17.09 -34.75
CA THR A 866 17.76 17.11 -34.31
C THR A 866 17.65 17.62 -32.89
N LEU A 867 16.84 18.65 -32.67
CA LEU A 867 16.53 19.19 -31.34
C LEU A 867 15.38 18.41 -30.73
N PHE A 868 15.60 17.90 -29.53
CA PHE A 868 14.59 17.24 -28.71
C PHE A 868 14.25 18.07 -27.49
N ASP A 869 12.95 18.21 -27.20
CA ASP A 869 12.49 18.85 -25.97
C ASP A 869 12.67 17.93 -24.75
N LYS A 870 12.35 18.46 -23.57
CA LYS A 870 12.33 17.72 -22.29
C LYS A 870 11.39 16.50 -22.28
N GLU A 871 10.50 16.35 -23.27
CA GLU A 871 9.56 15.24 -23.43
C GLU A 871 9.98 14.28 -24.55
N LEU A 872 11.21 14.41 -25.07
CA LEU A 872 11.81 13.61 -26.15
C LEU A 872 11.11 13.71 -27.49
N LYS A 873 10.41 14.80 -27.75
CA LYS A 873 9.86 15.05 -29.08
C LYS A 873 10.82 15.82 -29.93
N GLU A 874 10.90 15.40 -31.19
CA GLU A 874 11.56 16.18 -32.21
C GLU A 874 10.87 17.55 -32.32
N VAL A 875 11.56 18.59 -31.83
CA VAL A 875 11.14 19.98 -31.96
C VAL A 875 11.40 20.45 -33.39
N LYS A 876 12.60 20.14 -33.90
CA LYS A 876 13.03 20.47 -35.25
C LYS A 876 14.26 19.67 -35.64
N SER A 877 14.41 19.38 -36.92
CA SER A 877 15.57 18.68 -37.47
C SER A 877 16.12 19.42 -38.68
N TRP A 878 17.45 19.41 -38.81
CA TRP A 878 18.20 20.07 -39.87
C TRP A 878 19.11 19.04 -40.54
N LYS A 879 19.28 19.14 -41.85
CA LYS A 879 20.25 18.28 -42.55
C LYS A 879 21.65 18.73 -42.16
N GLY A 880 22.52 17.77 -41.86
CA GLY A 880 23.86 18.06 -41.44
C GLY A 880 24.84 16.99 -41.87
N VAL A 881 26.05 17.40 -42.23
CA VAL A 881 27.13 16.49 -42.62
C VAL A 881 28.35 16.79 -41.77
N SER A 882 29.09 15.76 -41.37
CA SER A 882 30.35 15.92 -40.67
C SER A 882 31.46 15.11 -41.34
N GLY A 883 32.62 15.72 -41.52
CA GLY A 883 33.74 15.15 -42.26
C GLY A 883 33.65 15.37 -43.77
N GLN A 884 34.79 15.22 -44.44
CA GLN A 884 34.91 15.38 -45.89
C GLN A 884 34.25 14.21 -46.65
N PRO A 885 33.78 14.42 -47.89
CA PRO A 885 33.27 13.35 -48.73
C PRO A 885 34.21 12.14 -48.77
N GLY A 886 33.67 10.93 -48.55
CA GLY A 886 34.45 9.68 -48.47
C GLY A 886 34.99 9.34 -47.08
N PHE A 887 35.03 10.29 -46.14
CA PHE A 887 35.53 10.10 -44.78
C PHE A 887 34.44 10.14 -43.70
N GLN A 888 33.17 10.32 -44.08
CA GLN A 888 32.04 10.56 -43.15
C GLN A 888 31.63 9.38 -42.26
N LYS A 889 32.27 8.22 -42.40
CA LYS A 889 31.93 7.04 -41.61
C LYS A 889 32.50 7.09 -40.18
N PRO A 890 31.86 6.44 -39.19
CA PRO A 890 32.32 6.43 -37.80
C PRO A 890 33.75 5.92 -37.63
N GLU A 891 34.22 5.01 -38.48
CA GLU A 891 35.57 4.44 -38.37
C GLU A 891 36.68 5.48 -38.65
N ASN A 892 36.33 6.59 -39.31
CA ASN A 892 37.25 7.64 -39.70
C ASN A 892 37.34 8.79 -38.67
N GLN A 893 36.63 8.73 -37.54
CA GLN A 893 36.57 9.80 -36.53
C GLN A 893 37.95 10.25 -36.00
N GLY A 894 38.95 9.36 -36.01
CA GLY A 894 40.33 9.67 -35.62
C GLY A 894 41.17 10.40 -36.68
N ILE A 895 40.68 10.51 -37.93
CA ILE A 895 41.45 11.13 -39.02
C ILE A 895 41.38 12.65 -38.90
N LYS A 896 42.49 13.25 -38.45
CA LYS A 896 42.65 14.70 -38.33
C LYS A 896 42.29 15.41 -39.64
N ASP A 897 41.57 16.51 -39.53
CA ASP A 897 41.14 17.42 -40.62
C ASP A 897 40.26 16.83 -41.74
N LYS A 898 39.85 15.55 -41.65
CA LYS A 898 39.01 14.89 -42.67
C LYS A 898 37.86 14.08 -42.10
N GLY A 899 38.09 13.40 -40.98
CA GLY A 899 37.12 12.56 -40.32
C GLY A 899 35.98 13.36 -39.68
N PRO A 900 34.81 12.74 -39.47
CA PRO A 900 33.68 13.38 -38.79
C PRO A 900 34.02 13.75 -37.34
N ILE A 901 33.16 14.56 -36.72
CA ILE A 901 33.25 14.88 -35.29
C ILE A 901 33.24 13.57 -34.48
N PRO A 902 34.08 13.44 -33.45
CA PRO A 902 34.02 12.27 -32.58
C PRO A 902 32.67 12.12 -31.87
N GLU A 903 32.20 10.88 -31.77
CA GLU A 903 31.04 10.47 -30.98
C GLU A 903 31.23 10.82 -29.52
N GLY A 904 30.12 11.14 -28.86
CA GLY A 904 30.11 11.61 -27.49
C GLY A 904 29.37 12.93 -27.34
N TYR A 905 29.65 13.63 -26.25
CA TYR A 905 28.83 14.74 -25.77
C TYR A 905 29.59 16.05 -25.87
N TRP A 906 28.91 17.08 -26.37
CA TRP A 906 29.48 18.39 -26.65
C TRP A 906 28.56 19.50 -26.13
N TYR A 907 29.11 20.47 -25.40
CA TYR A 907 28.38 21.67 -24.99
C TYR A 907 28.12 22.58 -26.20
N VAL A 908 26.87 23.05 -26.31
CA VAL A 908 26.43 24.07 -27.27
C VAL A 908 25.90 25.25 -26.45
N LYS A 909 26.72 26.27 -26.23
CA LYS A 909 26.39 27.37 -25.32
C LYS A 909 25.90 28.59 -26.08
N GLN A 910 24.95 29.32 -25.49
CA GLN A 910 24.46 30.60 -26.01
C GLN A 910 25.62 31.60 -26.16
N SER A 911 26.56 31.59 -25.22
CA SER A 911 27.75 32.46 -25.25
C SER A 911 28.73 32.14 -26.39
N GLU A 912 28.62 30.97 -27.02
CA GLU A 912 29.52 30.51 -28.09
C GLU A 912 28.90 30.68 -29.49
N LEU A 913 27.64 31.14 -29.57
CA LEU A 913 26.99 31.51 -30.82
C LEU A 913 27.58 32.83 -31.32
N GLN A 914 27.93 32.86 -32.61
CA GLN A 914 28.51 34.02 -33.26
C GLN A 914 27.73 34.36 -34.54
N HIS A 915 27.59 35.65 -34.81
CA HIS A 915 27.00 36.20 -36.03
C HIS A 915 28.07 36.92 -36.86
N ILE A 916 28.12 36.65 -38.16
CA ILE A 916 29.06 37.37 -39.05
C ILE A 916 28.74 38.87 -39.12
N ALA A 917 27.48 39.26 -38.85
CA ALA A 917 27.04 40.64 -38.83
C ALA A 917 27.68 41.46 -37.70
N ASP A 918 28.19 40.82 -36.65
CA ASP A 918 28.83 41.48 -35.51
C ASP A 918 30.31 41.83 -35.78
N GLN A 919 30.83 41.51 -36.98
CA GLN A 919 32.19 41.84 -37.35
C GLN A 919 32.40 43.34 -37.57
N SER A 920 33.54 43.86 -37.08
CA SER A 920 33.99 45.18 -37.46
C SER A 920 34.33 45.24 -38.96
N PHE A 921 34.27 46.43 -39.55
CA PHE A 921 34.65 46.63 -40.96
C PHE A 921 36.08 46.14 -41.26
N ALA A 922 37.01 46.29 -40.33
CA ALA A 922 38.38 45.81 -40.45
C ALA A 922 38.47 44.27 -40.48
N ASP A 923 37.71 43.59 -39.62
CA ASP A 923 37.64 42.12 -39.59
C ASP A 923 36.95 41.53 -40.83
N SER A 924 35.92 42.20 -41.34
CA SER A 924 35.24 41.82 -42.58
C SER A 924 36.18 41.88 -43.79
N MET A 925 37.04 42.90 -43.85
CA MET A 925 38.07 43.04 -44.90
C MET A 925 39.19 42.02 -44.75
N ALA A 926 39.64 41.74 -43.52
CA ALA A 926 40.64 40.70 -43.25
C ALA A 926 40.11 39.29 -43.61
N GLY A 927 38.82 39.02 -43.39
CA GLY A 927 38.15 37.76 -43.73
C GLY A 927 38.26 37.37 -45.21
N LYS A 928 38.15 38.36 -46.11
CA LYS A 928 38.22 38.17 -47.57
C LYS A 928 39.59 37.70 -48.07
N VAL A 929 40.65 37.95 -47.30
CA VAL A 929 42.01 37.47 -47.58
C VAL A 929 42.43 36.32 -46.66
N GLY A 930 41.46 35.66 -46.01
CA GLY A 930 41.68 34.48 -45.18
C GLY A 930 42.25 34.76 -43.79
N ARG A 931 42.12 36.00 -43.28
CA ARG A 931 42.58 36.42 -41.94
C ARG A 931 41.41 36.93 -41.09
N GLY A 932 41.65 37.33 -39.84
CA GLY A 932 40.62 37.85 -38.94
C GLY A 932 39.73 36.77 -38.31
N THR A 933 38.65 37.20 -37.65
CA THR A 933 37.77 36.33 -36.85
C THR A 933 36.92 35.34 -37.70
N TRP A 934 36.77 35.59 -39.00
CA TRP A 934 35.96 34.76 -39.93
C TRP A 934 36.71 34.50 -41.25
N PRO A 935 37.83 33.75 -41.22
CA PRO A 935 38.72 33.59 -42.35
C PRO A 935 38.05 32.80 -43.50
N GLY A 936 37.91 33.41 -44.67
CA GLY A 936 37.16 32.86 -45.80
C GLY A 936 35.68 33.27 -45.85
N GLY A 937 35.23 34.09 -44.89
CA GLY A 937 33.91 34.74 -44.91
C GLY A 937 32.71 33.79 -44.84
N GLU A 938 31.55 34.31 -45.23
CA GLU A 938 30.26 33.60 -45.21
C GLU A 938 30.30 32.30 -46.04
N ASP A 939 31.07 32.28 -47.13
CA ASP A 939 31.14 31.11 -48.03
C ASP A 939 31.68 29.86 -47.33
N ARG A 940 32.59 30.03 -46.36
CA ARG A 940 33.22 28.91 -45.64
C ARG A 940 32.53 28.55 -44.33
N TRP A 941 31.89 29.51 -43.68
CA TRP A 941 31.42 29.36 -42.29
C TRP A 941 29.93 29.65 -42.10
N GLY A 942 29.27 30.24 -43.11
CA GLY A 942 27.90 30.73 -43.02
C GLY A 942 27.77 32.05 -42.25
N LYS A 943 26.52 32.50 -42.10
CA LYS A 943 26.17 33.72 -41.34
C LYS A 943 26.25 33.52 -39.83
N HIS A 944 26.13 32.26 -39.39
CA HIS A 944 26.09 31.85 -38.00
C HIS A 944 26.99 30.65 -37.78
N ARG A 945 27.65 30.59 -36.62
CA ARG A 945 28.34 29.39 -36.14
C ARG A 945 28.30 29.31 -34.62
N VAL A 946 28.36 28.09 -34.08
CA VAL A 946 28.46 27.86 -32.63
C VAL A 946 29.66 26.95 -32.35
N TRP A 947 30.61 27.42 -31.54
CA TRP A 947 31.74 26.59 -31.12
C TRP A 947 31.32 25.54 -30.10
N LEU A 948 31.89 24.35 -30.22
CA LEU A 948 31.60 23.20 -29.37
C LEU A 948 32.73 22.98 -28.38
N SER A 949 32.37 22.76 -27.12
CA SER A 949 33.33 22.30 -26.10
C SER A 949 33.02 20.86 -25.72
N PRO A 950 34.02 19.95 -25.66
CA PRO A 950 33.77 18.58 -25.25
C PRO A 950 33.30 18.55 -23.79
N VAL A 951 32.29 17.73 -23.50
CA VAL A 951 31.91 17.43 -22.12
C VAL A 951 32.98 16.52 -21.49
N SER A 952 33.19 16.61 -20.18
CA SER A 952 34.14 15.75 -19.46
C SER A 952 33.88 14.27 -19.76
N GLY A 953 34.92 13.55 -20.21
CA GLY A 953 34.84 12.15 -20.61
C GLY A 953 34.62 11.88 -22.10
N THR A 954 34.36 12.90 -22.93
CA THR A 954 34.30 12.74 -24.40
C THR A 954 35.69 12.44 -24.95
N ASP A 955 35.87 11.27 -25.59
CA ASP A 955 37.10 10.92 -26.30
C ASP A 955 37.18 11.68 -27.63
N THR A 956 37.84 12.82 -27.60
CA THR A 956 37.98 13.69 -28.77
C THR A 956 38.95 13.15 -29.83
N LYS A 957 39.53 11.96 -29.62
CA LYS A 957 40.58 11.38 -30.48
C LYS A 957 41.79 12.31 -30.64
N GLY A 958 42.04 13.16 -29.64
CA GLY A 958 43.10 14.18 -29.68
C GLY A 958 42.82 15.36 -30.62
N ARG A 959 41.57 15.56 -31.05
CA ARG A 959 41.13 16.66 -31.92
C ARG A 959 40.34 17.70 -31.12
N ASP A 960 40.32 18.93 -31.62
CA ASP A 960 39.62 20.07 -31.03
C ASP A 960 39.09 21.01 -32.13
N GLY A 961 38.53 22.16 -31.74
CA GLY A 961 38.09 23.19 -32.70
C GLY A 961 36.87 22.79 -33.54
N PHE A 962 35.91 22.08 -32.94
CA PHE A 962 34.67 21.70 -33.61
C PHE A 962 33.60 22.78 -33.46
N CYS A 963 32.79 22.96 -34.49
CA CYS A 963 31.63 23.85 -34.46
C CYS A 963 30.43 23.27 -35.20
N ILE A 964 29.27 23.89 -35.00
CA ILE A 964 28.11 23.78 -35.89
C ILE A 964 28.13 25.03 -36.77
N ASN A 965 28.15 24.87 -38.10
CA ASN A 965 28.30 26.00 -39.03
C ASN A 965 27.43 25.84 -40.30
N GLY A 966 27.40 26.89 -41.12
CA GLY A 966 26.53 26.97 -42.30
C GLY A 966 27.25 27.35 -43.60
N GLY A 967 28.44 26.78 -43.86
CA GLY A 967 29.18 27.05 -45.09
C GLY A 967 28.41 26.68 -46.37
N LYS A 968 28.82 27.19 -47.53
CA LYS A 968 28.14 26.90 -48.82
C LYS A 968 28.27 25.44 -49.26
N THR A 969 29.32 24.75 -48.84
CA THR A 969 29.66 23.38 -49.31
C THR A 969 29.60 22.41 -48.15
N ALA A 970 28.70 21.42 -48.22
CA ALA A 970 28.55 20.40 -47.18
C ALA A 970 29.81 19.54 -47.03
N GLY A 971 30.28 19.41 -45.78
CA GLY A 971 31.41 18.55 -45.41
C GLY A 971 32.66 19.38 -45.11
N SER A 972 33.07 19.35 -43.85
CA SER A 972 34.17 20.15 -43.32
C SER A 972 35.28 19.28 -42.73
N ALA A 973 36.30 19.89 -42.11
CA ALA A 973 37.38 19.23 -41.38
C ALA A 973 36.92 18.56 -40.06
N GLY A 974 35.69 18.03 -40.05
CA GLY A 974 35.07 17.32 -38.93
C GLY A 974 34.02 18.11 -38.15
N SER A 975 33.75 19.37 -38.45
CA SER A 975 32.62 20.10 -37.86
C SER A 975 31.28 19.65 -38.44
N ILE A 976 30.16 19.96 -37.77
CA ILE A 976 28.82 19.70 -38.29
C ILE A 976 28.42 20.87 -39.20
N ASP A 977 28.27 20.58 -40.49
CA ASP A 977 27.90 21.56 -41.50
C ASP A 977 26.42 21.41 -41.85
N LEU A 978 25.63 22.42 -41.51
CA LEU A 978 24.20 22.51 -41.80
C LEU A 978 23.92 23.28 -43.08
N THR A 979 24.92 23.88 -43.72
CA THR A 979 24.76 24.73 -44.91
C THR A 979 23.66 25.80 -44.72
N GLY A 980 22.68 25.87 -45.62
CA GLY A 980 21.55 26.80 -45.55
C GLY A 980 20.63 26.60 -44.32
N ASP A 981 20.62 25.41 -43.72
CA ASP A 981 19.77 25.10 -42.56
C ASP A 981 20.28 25.78 -41.26
N MET A 982 21.54 26.24 -41.24
CA MET A 982 22.17 26.85 -40.07
C MET A 982 21.42 28.09 -39.55
N ASN A 983 20.85 28.92 -40.43
CA ASN A 983 20.09 30.10 -40.00
C ASN A 983 18.83 29.68 -39.23
N GLY A 984 18.14 28.65 -39.72
CA GLY A 984 16.95 28.13 -39.07
C GLY A 984 17.24 27.38 -37.76
N PHE A 985 18.49 26.95 -37.55
CA PHE A 985 18.99 26.43 -36.28
C PHE A 985 19.34 27.57 -35.32
N ALA A 986 20.11 28.55 -35.77
CA ALA A 986 20.49 29.73 -34.97
C ALA A 986 19.24 30.44 -34.42
N ASP A 987 18.23 30.71 -35.26
CA ASP A 987 16.98 31.34 -34.84
C ASP A 987 16.28 30.59 -33.69
N VAL A 988 16.28 29.25 -33.74
CA VAL A 988 15.63 28.41 -32.72
C VAL A 988 16.48 28.38 -31.45
N PHE A 989 17.79 28.27 -31.62
CA PHE A 989 18.73 28.24 -30.51
C PHE A 989 18.72 29.57 -29.73
N GLU A 990 18.77 30.71 -30.40
CA GLU A 990 18.70 32.04 -29.78
C GLU A 990 17.38 32.29 -29.06
N LYS A 991 16.25 31.94 -29.69
CA LYS A 991 14.92 32.10 -29.08
C LYS A 991 14.74 31.22 -27.85
N GLY A 992 15.40 30.05 -27.84
CA GLY A 992 15.37 29.12 -26.71
C GLY A 992 16.02 29.66 -25.44
N LYS A 993 16.95 30.63 -25.55
CA LYS A 993 17.67 31.28 -24.43
C LYS A 993 18.25 30.29 -23.39
N MET A 994 18.70 29.13 -23.84
CA MET A 994 19.28 28.10 -22.97
C MET A 994 20.45 27.41 -23.66
N ASP A 995 21.46 27.05 -22.88
CA ASP A 995 22.54 26.18 -23.35
C ASP A 995 21.98 24.76 -23.62
N LEU A 996 22.55 24.08 -24.60
CA LEU A 996 22.17 22.72 -25.00
C LEU A 996 23.37 21.79 -24.92
N ILE A 997 23.09 20.49 -24.93
CA ILE A 997 24.10 19.47 -25.20
C ILE A 997 23.81 18.83 -26.54
N LEU A 998 24.84 18.73 -27.36
CA LEU A 998 24.90 17.92 -28.56
C LEU A 998 25.42 16.52 -28.23
N VAL A 999 24.61 15.51 -28.55
CA VAL A 999 24.94 14.10 -28.59
C VAL A 999 25.32 13.75 -30.02
N VAL A 1000 26.55 13.31 -30.26
CA VAL A 1000 26.98 12.73 -31.54
C VAL A 1000 26.92 11.22 -31.40
N ASN A 1001 26.01 10.58 -32.14
CA ASN A 1001 25.84 9.13 -32.11
C ASN A 1001 25.44 8.60 -33.50
N TYR A 1002 26.38 7.96 -34.19
CA TYR A 1002 26.17 7.42 -35.53
C TYR A 1002 25.42 6.08 -35.54
N SER A 1003 25.25 5.41 -34.39
CA SER A 1003 24.48 4.17 -34.24
C SER A 1003 22.95 4.38 -34.22
N SER A 1004 22.49 5.62 -33.99
CA SER A 1004 21.07 6.01 -33.99
C SER A 1004 20.37 5.91 -35.36
N LYS A 1005 21.03 5.35 -36.38
CA LYS A 1005 20.39 4.87 -37.61
C LYS A 1005 19.31 3.80 -37.37
N LYS A 1006 19.33 3.10 -36.22
CA LYS A 1006 18.32 2.09 -35.82
C LYS A 1006 17.05 2.63 -35.12
N ASN A 1007 16.94 3.95 -34.90
CA ASN A 1007 15.76 4.57 -34.26
C ASN A 1007 14.84 5.25 -35.30
N ARG A 1008 14.33 4.48 -36.26
CA ARG A 1008 13.19 4.88 -37.10
C ARG A 1008 11.91 4.50 -36.37
N ILE A 1009 10.93 5.41 -36.27
CA ILE A 1009 9.59 5.10 -35.75
C ILE A 1009 8.99 3.97 -36.60
N LEU A 1010 8.75 2.81 -35.98
CA LEU A 1010 8.19 1.61 -36.61
C LEU A 1010 6.78 1.89 -37.16
N GLY A 1011 6.41 1.23 -38.26
CA GLY A 1011 5.09 1.37 -38.88
C GLY A 1011 4.92 2.59 -39.81
N ARG A 1012 6.02 3.30 -40.13
CA ARG A 1012 5.95 4.46 -41.04
C ARG A 1012 5.48 4.07 -42.45
N LEU A 1013 5.93 2.91 -42.95
CA LEU A 1013 5.58 2.41 -44.28
C LEU A 1013 4.06 2.36 -44.50
N SER A 1014 3.33 1.82 -43.54
CA SER A 1014 1.90 1.53 -43.58
C SER A 1014 1.00 2.58 -42.90
N SER A 1015 1.60 3.58 -42.23
CA SER A 1015 0.90 4.67 -41.54
C SER A 1015 -0.28 5.29 -42.31
N GLN A 1016 -0.17 5.48 -43.62
CA GLN A 1016 -1.23 6.03 -44.47
C GLN A 1016 -2.49 5.15 -44.53
N TYR A 1017 -2.36 3.85 -44.28
CA TYR A 1017 -3.47 2.88 -44.27
C TYR A 1017 -4.01 2.63 -42.86
N GLU A 1018 -3.13 2.70 -41.86
CA GLU A 1018 -3.47 2.40 -40.45
C GLU A 1018 -4.04 3.63 -39.75
N THR A 1019 -3.37 4.77 -39.90
CA THR A 1019 -3.78 6.03 -39.26
C THR A 1019 -4.44 6.98 -40.27
N GLY A 1020 -4.07 6.92 -41.55
CA GLY A 1020 -4.66 7.81 -42.57
C GLY A 1020 -4.47 9.30 -42.28
N GLY A 1021 -3.45 9.66 -41.49
CA GLY A 1021 -3.22 11.04 -41.02
C GLY A 1021 -4.11 11.47 -39.85
N ARG A 1022 -4.91 10.56 -39.27
CA ARG A 1022 -5.73 10.82 -38.08
C ARG A 1022 -4.82 10.97 -36.85
N GLY A 1023 -5.06 11.99 -36.04
CA GLY A 1023 -4.41 12.15 -34.73
C GLY A 1023 -5.14 11.37 -33.64
N SER A 1024 -4.49 11.14 -32.50
CA SER A 1024 -5.04 10.44 -31.32
C SER A 1024 -6.35 11.02 -30.78
N ILE A 1025 -6.67 12.27 -31.11
CA ILE A 1025 -7.91 12.94 -30.69
C ILE A 1025 -9.13 12.47 -31.49
N THR A 1026 -8.91 11.75 -32.59
CA THR A 1026 -9.97 11.37 -33.53
C THR A 1026 -10.93 10.39 -32.87
N VAL A 1027 -12.22 10.73 -32.91
CA VAL A 1027 -13.32 9.87 -32.44
C VAL A 1027 -14.35 9.82 -33.56
N SER A 1028 -14.69 8.62 -34.05
CA SER A 1028 -15.69 8.44 -35.11
C SER A 1028 -17.12 8.65 -34.58
N SER A 1029 -18.11 8.77 -35.48
CA SER A 1029 -19.52 8.84 -35.07
C SER A 1029 -20.12 7.47 -34.72
N GLY A 1030 -19.49 6.37 -35.15
CA GLY A 1030 -20.01 5.01 -35.01
C GLY A 1030 -21.33 4.73 -35.75
N ALA A 1031 -21.82 5.66 -36.58
CA ALA A 1031 -23.10 5.54 -37.26
C ALA A 1031 -23.02 4.51 -38.41
N GLY A 1032 -23.73 3.39 -38.26
CA GLY A 1032 -23.78 2.31 -39.25
C GLY A 1032 -22.60 1.31 -39.19
N ASP A 1033 -21.68 1.45 -38.23
CA ASP A 1033 -20.54 0.55 -38.05
C ASP A 1033 -20.81 -0.47 -36.93
N ALA A 1034 -20.61 -1.76 -37.22
CA ALA A 1034 -20.75 -2.84 -36.25
C ALA A 1034 -19.75 -2.72 -35.08
N GLY A 1035 -18.60 -2.05 -35.28
CA GLY A 1035 -17.59 -1.76 -34.27
C GLY A 1035 -17.94 -0.63 -33.30
N GLY A 1036 -19.06 0.07 -33.53
CA GLY A 1036 -19.45 1.22 -32.73
C GLY A 1036 -18.52 2.43 -32.95
N VAL A 1037 -18.40 3.28 -31.93
CA VAL A 1037 -17.48 4.44 -31.97
C VAL A 1037 -16.04 3.96 -31.90
N SER A 1038 -15.15 4.58 -32.69
CA SER A 1038 -13.73 4.25 -32.76
C SER A 1038 -12.86 5.42 -32.34
N TYR A 1039 -11.77 5.13 -31.62
CA TYR A 1039 -10.96 6.12 -30.91
C TYR A 1039 -9.49 6.06 -31.31
N GLY A 1040 -8.84 7.23 -31.35
CA GLY A 1040 -7.40 7.31 -31.58
C GLY A 1040 -6.98 7.33 -33.04
N ALA A 1041 -5.69 7.53 -33.28
CA ALA A 1041 -5.08 7.47 -34.61
C ALA A 1041 -5.33 6.11 -35.28
N TYR A 1042 -5.30 5.03 -34.49
CA TYR A 1042 -5.50 3.65 -34.97
C TYR A 1042 -6.98 3.21 -34.99
N GLN A 1043 -7.91 4.08 -34.58
CA GLN A 1043 -9.36 3.81 -34.56
C GLN A 1043 -9.75 2.51 -33.84
N MET A 1044 -9.33 2.40 -32.58
CA MET A 1044 -9.71 1.30 -31.69
C MET A 1044 -11.22 1.34 -31.41
N THR A 1045 -11.91 0.23 -31.69
CA THR A 1045 -13.38 0.13 -31.60
C THR A 1045 -13.87 0.03 -30.16
N SER A 1046 -15.12 0.44 -29.93
CA SER A 1046 -15.81 0.34 -28.63
C SER A 1046 -16.73 -0.88 -28.50
N LYS A 1047 -16.86 -1.68 -29.56
CA LYS A 1047 -17.71 -2.89 -29.56
C LYS A 1047 -16.98 -4.13 -30.08
N PRO A 1048 -17.45 -5.33 -29.66
CA PRO A 1048 -18.44 -5.55 -28.58
C PRO A 1048 -17.84 -5.32 -27.17
N ASN A 1049 -18.69 -5.06 -26.17
CA ASN A 1049 -18.33 -4.99 -24.74
C ASN A 1049 -17.15 -4.06 -24.41
N GLY A 1050 -17.13 -2.85 -24.96
CA GLY A 1050 -16.06 -1.87 -24.73
C GLY A 1050 -14.91 -1.95 -25.75
N GLY A 1051 -14.80 -3.04 -26.51
CA GLY A 1051 -13.87 -3.21 -27.63
C GLY A 1051 -12.40 -2.99 -27.28
N ASN A 1052 -11.57 -2.83 -28.31
CA ASN A 1052 -10.12 -2.68 -28.15
C ASN A 1052 -9.72 -1.38 -27.44
N VAL A 1053 -10.56 -0.34 -27.48
CA VAL A 1053 -10.27 0.91 -26.76
C VAL A 1053 -10.35 0.74 -25.25
N THR A 1054 -11.23 -0.14 -24.75
CA THR A 1054 -11.31 -0.43 -23.31
C THR A 1054 -10.07 -1.16 -22.83
N LEU A 1055 -9.57 -2.13 -23.60
CA LEU A 1055 -8.31 -2.82 -23.32
C LEU A 1055 -7.13 -1.84 -23.30
N PHE A 1056 -7.12 -0.88 -24.22
CA PHE A 1056 -6.10 0.17 -24.26
C PHE A 1056 -6.14 1.05 -23.01
N VAL A 1057 -7.29 1.62 -22.63
CA VAL A 1057 -7.35 2.50 -21.45
C VAL A 1057 -7.20 1.75 -20.12
N GLN A 1058 -7.26 0.42 -20.15
CA GLN A 1058 -7.05 -0.45 -18.99
C GLN A 1058 -5.66 -1.10 -18.96
N SER A 1059 -4.83 -0.91 -19.98
CA SER A 1059 -3.48 -1.49 -20.02
C SER A 1059 -2.59 -0.92 -18.90
N ALA A 1060 -1.56 -1.67 -18.51
CA ALA A 1060 -0.64 -1.25 -17.45
C ALA A 1060 0.17 -0.01 -17.87
N GLU A 1061 0.37 0.14 -19.17
CA GLU A 1061 1.13 1.18 -19.83
C GLU A 1061 0.31 2.46 -20.04
N PHE A 1062 -1.03 2.39 -19.91
CA PHE A 1062 -1.91 3.54 -20.06
C PHE A 1062 -1.98 4.38 -18.77
N PRO A 1063 -1.35 5.57 -18.71
CA PRO A 1063 -1.14 6.28 -17.45
C PRO A 1063 -2.41 6.90 -16.86
N TRP A 1064 -3.44 7.07 -17.68
CA TRP A 1064 -4.70 7.74 -17.30
C TRP A 1064 -5.80 6.72 -17.01
N LYS A 1065 -5.44 5.48 -16.68
CA LYS A 1065 -6.41 4.40 -16.44
C LYS A 1065 -7.46 4.77 -15.39
N SER A 1066 -7.07 5.47 -14.33
CA SER A 1066 -7.97 5.98 -13.28
C SER A 1066 -9.03 6.95 -13.82
N ASP A 1067 -8.71 7.74 -14.85
CA ASP A 1067 -9.61 8.73 -15.43
C ASP A 1067 -10.74 8.10 -16.27
N PHE A 1068 -10.58 6.85 -16.68
CA PHE A 1068 -11.59 6.08 -17.41
C PHE A 1068 -12.32 5.05 -16.53
N VAL A 1069 -12.01 4.96 -15.23
CA VAL A 1069 -12.70 4.04 -14.30
C VAL A 1069 -14.18 4.40 -14.23
N GLY A 1070 -15.04 3.42 -14.50
CA GLY A 1070 -16.50 3.60 -14.54
C GLY A 1070 -17.04 4.26 -15.81
N LEU A 1071 -16.18 4.65 -16.78
CA LEU A 1071 -16.61 5.17 -18.07
C LEU A 1071 -16.78 4.04 -19.08
N VAL A 1072 -17.89 4.05 -19.81
CA VAL A 1072 -18.19 3.03 -20.83
C VAL A 1072 -17.76 3.52 -22.22
N ALA A 1073 -16.88 2.78 -22.90
CA ALA A 1073 -16.43 3.11 -24.25
C ALA A 1073 -17.59 3.18 -25.25
N GLY A 1074 -17.54 4.15 -26.15
CA GLY A 1074 -18.63 4.45 -27.10
C GLY A 1074 -19.67 5.44 -26.61
N THR A 1075 -19.62 5.86 -25.33
CA THR A 1075 -20.49 6.90 -24.78
C THR A 1075 -19.92 8.30 -24.98
N THR A 1076 -20.78 9.32 -24.89
CA THR A 1076 -20.36 10.73 -24.93
C THR A 1076 -19.41 11.07 -23.79
N VAL A 1077 -19.61 10.52 -22.59
CA VAL A 1077 -18.75 10.78 -21.42
C VAL A 1077 -17.35 10.21 -21.63
N PHE A 1078 -17.25 8.96 -22.10
CA PHE A 1078 -15.96 8.37 -22.46
C PHE A 1078 -15.28 9.14 -23.59
N SER A 1079 -16.03 9.56 -24.61
CA SER A 1079 -15.49 10.33 -25.74
C SER A 1079 -15.00 11.72 -25.35
N ASN A 1080 -15.68 12.38 -24.42
CA ASN A 1080 -15.24 13.66 -23.90
C ASN A 1080 -14.00 13.50 -23.03
N LYS A 1081 -13.94 12.48 -22.16
CA LYS A 1081 -12.75 12.19 -21.37
C LYS A 1081 -11.57 11.80 -22.25
N TRP A 1082 -11.79 11.01 -23.30
CA TRP A 1082 -10.78 10.70 -24.31
C TRP A 1082 -10.20 11.97 -24.94
N LYS A 1083 -11.06 12.86 -25.44
CA LYS A 1083 -10.61 14.13 -26.03
C LYS A 1083 -9.90 15.01 -25.00
N GLU A 1084 -10.40 15.08 -23.77
CA GLU A 1084 -9.78 15.84 -22.68
C GLU A 1084 -8.35 15.35 -22.38
N ILE A 1085 -8.18 14.04 -22.18
CA ILE A 1085 -6.88 13.44 -21.86
C ILE A 1085 -5.93 13.59 -23.05
N VAL A 1086 -6.40 13.37 -24.29
CA VAL A 1086 -5.59 13.60 -25.49
C VAL A 1086 -5.22 15.08 -25.63
N THR A 1087 -6.13 16.02 -25.36
CA THR A 1087 -5.82 17.45 -25.45
C THR A 1087 -4.80 17.86 -24.37
N ALA A 1088 -4.95 17.36 -23.13
CA ALA A 1088 -4.07 17.68 -22.02
C ALA A 1088 -2.68 17.00 -22.12
N ASN A 1089 -2.59 15.88 -22.83
CA ASN A 1089 -1.39 15.03 -22.86
C ASN A 1089 -0.94 14.64 -24.28
N LYS A 1090 -1.29 15.46 -25.29
CA LYS A 1090 -1.26 15.18 -26.73
C LYS A 1090 -0.17 14.22 -27.18
N ASP A 1091 1.08 14.58 -26.95
CA ASP A 1091 2.18 13.82 -27.53
C ASP A 1091 2.59 12.62 -26.69
N LYS A 1092 2.41 12.68 -25.37
CA LYS A 1092 2.53 11.50 -24.49
C LYS A 1092 1.46 10.48 -24.86
N PHE A 1093 0.25 10.93 -25.19
CA PHE A 1093 -0.84 10.05 -25.62
C PHE A 1093 -0.55 9.43 -26.99
N VAL A 1094 -0.06 10.21 -27.96
CA VAL A 1094 0.38 9.69 -29.27
C VAL A 1094 1.42 8.60 -29.11
N LYS A 1095 2.41 8.82 -28.24
CA LYS A 1095 3.46 7.83 -27.94
C LYS A 1095 2.89 6.56 -27.31
N ILE A 1096 2.11 6.69 -26.23
CA ILE A 1096 1.49 5.55 -25.53
C ILE A 1096 0.54 4.77 -26.45
N GLU A 1097 -0.22 5.46 -27.30
CA GLU A 1097 -1.08 4.83 -28.30
C GLU A 1097 -0.27 4.01 -29.31
N HIS A 1098 0.84 4.57 -29.81
CA HIS A 1098 1.71 3.88 -30.77
C HIS A 1098 2.47 2.69 -30.15
N GLU A 1099 3.01 2.86 -28.94
CA GLU A 1099 3.69 1.81 -28.17
C GLU A 1099 2.74 0.67 -27.82
N TYR A 1100 1.47 0.97 -27.51
CA TYR A 1100 0.47 -0.07 -27.28
C TYR A 1100 0.24 -0.93 -28.52
N ILE A 1101 0.20 -0.35 -29.72
CA ILE A 1101 0.09 -1.13 -30.97
C ILE A 1101 1.32 -2.01 -31.17
N GLN A 1102 2.52 -1.50 -30.86
CA GLN A 1102 3.74 -2.30 -30.91
C GLN A 1102 3.65 -3.52 -29.97
N LEU A 1103 3.38 -3.28 -28.68
CA LEU A 1103 3.32 -4.29 -27.62
C LEU A 1103 2.24 -5.36 -27.89
N THR A 1104 1.12 -4.95 -28.47
CA THR A 1104 -0.03 -5.84 -28.65
C THR A 1104 -0.07 -6.53 -30.01
N HIS A 1105 0.65 -6.03 -31.02
CA HIS A 1105 0.61 -6.57 -32.38
C HIS A 1105 1.99 -7.00 -32.88
N TYR A 1106 2.94 -6.05 -32.92
CA TYR A 1106 4.25 -6.26 -33.52
C TYR A 1106 5.12 -7.21 -32.71
N ASP A 1107 5.35 -6.92 -31.43
CA ASP A 1107 6.25 -7.69 -30.57
C ASP A 1107 5.79 -9.16 -30.45
N PRO A 1108 4.49 -9.48 -30.24
CA PRO A 1108 4.05 -10.87 -30.17
C PRO A 1108 4.19 -11.63 -31.51
N LEU A 1109 4.08 -10.94 -32.65
CA LEU A 1109 4.31 -11.57 -33.95
C LEU A 1109 5.80 -11.85 -34.18
N VAL A 1110 6.68 -10.92 -33.80
CA VAL A 1110 8.14 -11.10 -33.84
C VAL A 1110 8.56 -12.27 -32.96
N ASP A 1111 8.07 -12.34 -31.72
CA ASP A 1111 8.36 -13.45 -30.80
C ASP A 1111 7.87 -14.79 -31.32
N LYS A 1112 6.71 -14.81 -31.98
CA LYS A 1112 6.19 -16.00 -32.65
C LYS A 1112 7.10 -16.44 -33.79
N ILE A 1113 7.50 -15.54 -34.68
CA ILE A 1113 8.42 -15.83 -35.79
C ILE A 1113 9.76 -16.34 -35.27
N LYS A 1114 10.32 -15.68 -34.24
CA LYS A 1114 11.59 -16.09 -33.63
C LYS A 1114 11.52 -17.50 -33.06
N ARG A 1115 10.43 -17.84 -32.40
CA ARG A 1115 10.20 -19.17 -31.81
C ARG A 1115 9.90 -20.26 -32.84
N GLU A 1116 9.08 -19.98 -33.84
CA GLU A 1116 8.59 -20.98 -34.80
C GLU A 1116 9.53 -21.15 -36.01
N ASN A 1117 10.23 -20.09 -36.41
CA ASN A 1117 11.05 -20.05 -37.61
C ASN A 1117 12.54 -19.80 -37.32
N ASN A 1118 12.92 -19.55 -36.06
CA ASN A 1118 14.31 -19.29 -35.65
C ASN A 1118 14.95 -18.10 -36.39
N ILE A 1119 14.16 -17.06 -36.67
CA ILE A 1119 14.59 -15.81 -37.30
C ILE A 1119 14.22 -14.65 -36.39
N ASP A 1120 15.20 -13.82 -36.03
CA ASP A 1120 14.96 -12.59 -35.29
C ASP A 1120 14.79 -11.41 -36.25
N ILE A 1121 13.54 -11.05 -36.52
CA ILE A 1121 13.19 -9.94 -37.43
C ILE A 1121 13.82 -8.61 -37.00
N THR A 1122 14.04 -8.40 -35.69
CA THR A 1122 14.61 -7.15 -35.17
C THR A 1122 16.06 -6.90 -35.59
N GLU A 1123 16.74 -7.93 -36.11
CA GLU A 1123 18.12 -7.86 -36.57
C GLU A 1123 18.23 -7.60 -38.08
N HIS A 1124 17.10 -7.50 -38.79
CA HIS A 1124 17.02 -7.24 -40.22
C HIS A 1124 16.79 -5.75 -40.54
N SER A 1125 16.67 -5.41 -41.83
CA SER A 1125 16.44 -4.03 -42.30
C SER A 1125 15.22 -3.38 -41.64
N ASP A 1126 15.29 -2.06 -41.44
CA ASP A 1126 14.19 -1.26 -40.91
C ASP A 1126 12.93 -1.43 -41.77
N ILE A 1127 13.12 -1.57 -43.08
CA ILE A 1127 12.00 -1.77 -44.01
C ILE A 1127 11.33 -3.13 -43.85
N LEU A 1128 12.08 -4.20 -43.55
CA LEU A 1128 11.46 -5.49 -43.23
C LEU A 1128 10.66 -5.40 -41.92
N ASN A 1129 11.19 -4.72 -40.91
CA ASN A 1129 10.49 -4.48 -39.64
C ASN A 1129 9.18 -3.69 -39.87
N ASP A 1130 9.19 -2.65 -40.72
CA ASP A 1130 7.99 -1.89 -41.14
C ASP A 1130 6.95 -2.76 -41.89
N VAL A 1131 7.40 -3.74 -42.70
CA VAL A 1131 6.51 -4.69 -43.40
C VAL A 1131 5.87 -5.69 -42.42
N VAL A 1132 6.63 -6.14 -41.42
CA VAL A 1132 6.12 -7.05 -40.38
C VAL A 1132 5.12 -6.32 -39.48
N TRP A 1133 5.38 -5.05 -39.14
CA TRP A 1133 4.40 -4.18 -38.48
C TRP A 1133 3.07 -4.11 -39.23
N SER A 1134 3.11 -3.75 -40.52
CA SER A 1134 1.92 -3.66 -41.38
C SER A 1134 1.14 -4.98 -41.44
N THR A 1135 1.86 -6.09 -41.40
CA THR A 1135 1.28 -7.43 -41.42
C THR A 1135 0.60 -7.74 -40.07
N ALA A 1136 1.26 -7.41 -38.96
CA ALA A 1136 0.71 -7.61 -37.61
C ALA A 1136 -0.57 -6.81 -37.36
N VAL A 1137 -0.60 -5.54 -37.78
CA VAL A 1137 -1.77 -4.67 -37.59
C VAL A 1137 -2.95 -5.11 -38.45
N GLN A 1138 -2.71 -5.56 -39.69
CA GLN A 1138 -3.80 -5.95 -40.59
C GLN A 1138 -4.32 -7.38 -40.36
N HIS A 1139 -3.43 -8.33 -40.08
CA HIS A 1139 -3.77 -9.76 -39.97
C HIS A 1139 -3.85 -10.24 -38.51
N GLY A 1140 -3.51 -9.38 -37.54
CA GLY A 1140 -3.51 -9.68 -36.11
C GLY A 1140 -2.21 -10.33 -35.63
N LYS A 1141 -1.96 -10.24 -34.32
CA LYS A 1141 -0.70 -10.63 -33.65
C LYS A 1141 -0.32 -12.12 -33.77
N SER A 1142 -1.29 -13.00 -33.97
CA SER A 1142 -1.11 -14.46 -34.00
C SER A 1142 -1.13 -15.06 -35.42
N ASN A 1143 -1.08 -14.22 -36.46
CA ASN A 1143 -1.17 -14.69 -37.84
C ASN A 1143 0.03 -15.56 -38.27
N GLY A 1144 -0.16 -16.36 -39.32
CA GLY A 1144 0.88 -17.24 -39.89
C GLY A 1144 1.58 -16.68 -41.13
N VAL A 1145 1.22 -15.48 -41.61
CA VAL A 1145 1.61 -14.98 -42.94
C VAL A 1145 3.13 -14.90 -43.10
N VAL A 1146 3.82 -14.30 -42.11
CA VAL A 1146 5.28 -14.13 -42.18
C VAL A 1146 6.01 -15.48 -42.08
N GLY A 1147 5.56 -16.37 -41.18
CA GLY A 1147 6.12 -17.72 -41.07
C GLY A 1147 5.94 -18.55 -42.34
N ILE A 1148 4.78 -18.46 -43.00
CA ILE A 1148 4.52 -19.10 -44.29
C ILE A 1148 5.41 -18.50 -45.38
N ALA A 1149 5.61 -17.19 -45.37
CA ALA A 1149 6.46 -16.49 -46.34
C ALA A 1149 7.93 -16.88 -46.20
N ILE A 1150 8.45 -17.00 -44.97
CA ILE A 1150 9.81 -17.46 -44.68
C ILE A 1150 10.08 -18.81 -45.37
N ASN A 1151 9.16 -19.76 -45.27
CA ASN A 1151 9.28 -21.09 -45.87
C ASN A 1151 9.27 -21.09 -47.42
N LYS A 1152 8.92 -19.96 -48.04
CA LYS A 1152 8.87 -19.79 -49.51
C LYS A 1152 10.09 -19.04 -50.05
N VAL A 1153 10.94 -18.48 -49.19
CA VAL A 1153 12.17 -17.79 -49.61
C VAL A 1153 13.23 -18.82 -49.97
N THR A 1154 13.73 -18.78 -51.20
CA THR A 1154 14.72 -19.75 -51.72
C THR A 1154 16.15 -19.26 -51.65
N VAL A 1155 16.38 -17.98 -51.30
CA VAL A 1155 17.73 -17.43 -51.10
C VAL A 1155 18.23 -17.77 -49.68
N PRO A 1156 19.55 -17.97 -49.48
CA PRO A 1156 20.10 -18.29 -48.17
C PRO A 1156 19.72 -17.26 -47.10
N LEU A 1157 19.33 -17.74 -45.92
CA LEU A 1157 19.07 -16.91 -44.74
C LEU A 1157 20.28 -16.04 -44.43
N GLY A 1158 20.07 -14.73 -44.31
CA GLY A 1158 21.11 -13.80 -43.91
C GLY A 1158 20.58 -12.40 -43.60
N LYS A 1159 21.31 -11.68 -42.76
CA LYS A 1159 21.03 -10.28 -42.41
C LYS A 1159 21.58 -9.36 -43.50
N ASN A 1160 20.96 -9.38 -44.68
CA ASN A 1160 21.40 -8.61 -45.84
C ASN A 1160 20.22 -8.23 -46.74
N LYS A 1161 20.39 -7.18 -47.54
CA LYS A 1161 19.35 -6.67 -48.44
C LYS A 1161 18.77 -7.72 -49.39
N ASN A 1162 19.56 -8.71 -49.81
CA ASN A 1162 19.08 -9.71 -50.76
C ASN A 1162 18.05 -10.64 -50.14
N TYR A 1163 18.31 -11.15 -48.94
CA TYR A 1163 17.36 -11.96 -48.19
C TYR A 1163 16.10 -11.17 -47.82
N ASP A 1164 16.27 -9.96 -47.28
CA ASP A 1164 15.15 -9.11 -46.85
C ASP A 1164 14.23 -8.75 -48.02
N ARG A 1165 14.82 -8.45 -49.20
CA ARG A 1165 14.06 -8.16 -50.43
C ARG A 1165 13.16 -9.33 -50.83
N GLU A 1166 13.68 -10.56 -50.81
CA GLU A 1166 12.92 -11.74 -51.20
C GLU A 1166 11.87 -12.11 -50.14
N LEU A 1167 12.19 -11.95 -48.85
CA LEU A 1167 11.22 -12.13 -47.78
C LEU A 1167 10.07 -11.13 -47.85
N ILE A 1168 10.34 -9.85 -48.12
CA ILE A 1168 9.30 -8.82 -48.32
C ILE A 1168 8.36 -9.21 -49.46
N LYS A 1169 8.90 -9.65 -50.62
CA LYS A 1169 8.08 -10.11 -51.75
C LYS A 1169 7.21 -11.31 -51.36
N ALA A 1170 7.78 -12.28 -50.66
CA ALA A 1170 7.06 -13.47 -50.21
C ALA A 1170 5.92 -13.13 -49.23
N ILE A 1171 6.15 -12.18 -48.31
CA ILE A 1171 5.12 -11.70 -47.37
C ILE A 1171 3.94 -11.08 -48.14
N TYR A 1172 4.19 -10.18 -49.09
CA TYR A 1172 3.10 -9.57 -49.87
C TYR A 1172 2.40 -10.55 -50.81
N ALA A 1173 3.12 -11.52 -51.37
CA ALA A 1173 2.52 -12.61 -52.15
C ALA A 1173 1.57 -13.46 -51.29
N GLU A 1174 1.96 -13.77 -50.05
CA GLU A 1174 1.08 -14.49 -49.12
C GLU A 1174 -0.12 -13.64 -48.71
N ARG A 1175 0.09 -12.36 -48.33
CA ARG A 1175 -1.00 -11.43 -47.98
C ARG A 1175 -2.03 -11.30 -49.11
N GLY A 1176 -1.58 -11.26 -50.36
CA GLY A 1176 -2.41 -11.17 -51.56
C GLY A 1176 -2.88 -12.51 -52.14
N ARG A 1177 -2.66 -13.63 -51.45
CA ARG A 1177 -3.01 -14.97 -51.96
C ARG A 1177 -4.51 -15.06 -52.27
N LYS A 1178 -4.85 -15.64 -53.42
CA LYS A 1178 -6.22 -15.90 -53.86
C LYS A 1178 -6.57 -17.38 -53.73
N LYS A 1179 -7.87 -17.65 -53.57
CA LYS A 1179 -8.46 -18.99 -53.73
C LYS A 1179 -8.74 -19.25 -55.21
N ASP A 1180 -9.13 -20.48 -55.53
CA ASP A 1180 -9.47 -20.91 -56.90
C ASP A 1180 -10.66 -20.15 -57.49
N ASP A 1181 -11.53 -19.61 -56.64
CA ASP A 1181 -12.67 -18.75 -57.02
C ASP A 1181 -12.28 -17.29 -57.33
N GLY A 1182 -11.00 -16.95 -57.25
CA GLY A 1182 -10.47 -15.61 -57.51
C GLY A 1182 -10.58 -14.63 -56.34
N ASN A 1183 -11.19 -15.01 -55.22
CA ASN A 1183 -11.30 -14.19 -54.02
C ASN A 1183 -10.01 -14.23 -53.18
N LEU A 1184 -9.70 -13.16 -52.46
CA LEU A 1184 -8.58 -13.13 -51.52
C LEU A 1184 -8.79 -14.15 -50.40
N TYR A 1185 -7.77 -14.95 -50.12
CA TYR A 1185 -7.83 -16.03 -49.14
C TYR A 1185 -8.21 -15.51 -47.74
N TYR A 1186 -7.46 -14.52 -47.25
CA TYR A 1186 -7.62 -13.93 -45.92
C TYR A 1186 -8.82 -12.96 -45.80
N PHE A 1187 -9.38 -12.52 -46.92
CA PHE A 1187 -10.49 -11.54 -46.97
C PHE A 1187 -11.71 -12.08 -47.74
N SER A 1188 -11.84 -13.40 -47.85
CA SER A 1188 -12.88 -14.05 -48.65
C SER A 1188 -14.31 -13.79 -48.16
N LYS A 1189 -14.47 -13.27 -46.94
CA LYS A 1189 -15.77 -12.87 -46.35
C LYS A 1189 -16.11 -11.40 -46.61
N ASN A 1190 -15.20 -10.60 -47.17
CA ASN A 1190 -15.42 -9.19 -47.47
C ASN A 1190 -16.00 -9.00 -48.87
N SER A 1191 -16.64 -7.86 -49.12
CA SER A 1191 -17.15 -7.51 -50.46
C SER A 1191 -16.02 -7.41 -51.48
N LYS A 1192 -16.36 -7.55 -52.76
CA LYS A 1192 -15.39 -7.48 -53.86
C LYS A 1192 -14.62 -6.16 -53.88
N ASP A 1193 -15.30 -5.05 -53.61
CA ASP A 1193 -14.68 -3.71 -53.55
C ASP A 1193 -13.65 -3.60 -52.43
N VAL A 1194 -13.93 -4.18 -51.26
CA VAL A 1194 -12.96 -4.23 -50.15
C VAL A 1194 -11.77 -5.12 -50.51
N GLN A 1195 -12.01 -6.27 -51.15
CA GLN A 1195 -10.94 -7.15 -51.59
C GLN A 1195 -10.05 -6.47 -52.65
N ASP A 1196 -10.63 -5.72 -53.58
CA ASP A 1196 -9.88 -4.97 -54.59
C ASP A 1196 -9.05 -3.84 -53.97
N GLY A 1197 -9.63 -3.07 -53.04
CA GLY A 1197 -8.89 -2.04 -52.30
C GLY A 1197 -7.72 -2.61 -51.49
N VAL A 1198 -7.91 -3.76 -50.83
CA VAL A 1198 -6.85 -4.46 -50.10
C VAL A 1198 -5.76 -4.96 -51.06
N SER A 1199 -6.14 -5.52 -52.22
CA SER A 1199 -5.18 -5.95 -53.24
C SER A 1199 -4.36 -4.79 -53.79
N SER A 1200 -4.97 -3.63 -54.03
CA SER A 1200 -4.28 -2.41 -54.47
C SER A 1200 -3.32 -1.86 -53.41
N ARG A 1201 -3.70 -1.92 -52.12
CA ARG A 1201 -2.80 -1.58 -51.01
C ARG A 1201 -1.53 -2.43 -51.06
N PHE A 1202 -1.65 -3.75 -51.20
CA PHE A 1202 -0.48 -4.64 -51.18
C PHE A 1202 0.50 -4.36 -52.30
N GLN A 1203 0.01 -4.04 -53.50
CA GLN A 1203 0.86 -3.66 -54.62
C GLN A 1203 1.60 -2.33 -54.36
N SER A 1204 0.89 -1.33 -53.83
CA SER A 1204 1.46 -0.01 -53.53
C SER A 1204 2.49 -0.07 -52.40
N GLU A 1205 2.17 -0.79 -51.32
CA GLU A 1205 3.02 -0.91 -50.14
C GLU A 1205 4.28 -1.74 -50.44
N LEU A 1206 4.17 -2.81 -51.24
CA LEU A 1206 5.32 -3.58 -51.73
C LEU A 1206 6.26 -2.71 -52.57
N ALA A 1207 5.73 -1.97 -53.55
CA ALA A 1207 6.54 -1.12 -54.42
C ALA A 1207 7.31 -0.05 -53.62
N LYS A 1208 6.65 0.53 -52.61
CA LYS A 1208 7.26 1.49 -51.69
C LYS A 1208 8.33 0.84 -50.81
N ALA A 1209 8.04 -0.32 -50.22
CA ALA A 1209 8.98 -1.06 -49.38
C ALA A 1209 10.27 -1.39 -50.15
N LEU A 1210 10.15 -1.97 -51.35
CA LEU A 1210 11.32 -2.30 -52.16
C LEU A 1210 12.14 -1.07 -52.51
N LYS A 1211 11.49 0.05 -52.86
CA LYS A 1211 12.18 1.31 -53.15
C LYS A 1211 12.91 1.87 -51.93
N GLU A 1212 12.29 1.84 -50.75
CA GLU A 1212 12.92 2.34 -49.53
C GLU A 1212 14.08 1.43 -49.07
N LEU A 1213 13.95 0.10 -49.21
CA LEU A 1213 15.01 -0.86 -48.88
C LEU A 1213 16.28 -0.64 -49.72
N GLU A 1214 16.15 -0.33 -51.01
CA GLU A 1214 17.31 -0.03 -51.85
C GLU A 1214 18.06 1.22 -51.36
N ASN A 1215 17.32 2.23 -50.88
CA ASN A 1215 17.85 3.50 -50.38
C ASN A 1215 18.33 3.43 -48.92
N GLU A 1216 17.99 2.35 -48.21
CA GLU A 1216 18.41 2.11 -46.83
C GLU A 1216 19.91 1.76 -46.79
N ASN A 1217 20.67 2.35 -45.86
CA ASN A 1217 22.05 1.92 -45.63
C ASN A 1217 22.04 0.78 -44.60
N TYR A 1218 21.69 -0.42 -45.08
CA TYR A 1218 21.66 -1.70 -44.38
C TYR A 1218 22.72 -2.64 -44.95
#